data_AF-A0A349DEY0-F1
#
_entry.id   AF-A0A349DEY0-F1
#
_cell.length_a   1.000
_cell.length_b   1.000
_cell.length_c   1.000
_cell.angle_alpha   90.00
_cell.angle_beta   90.00
_cell.angle_gamma   90.00
#
_symmetry.space_group_name_H-M   'P 1'
#
loop_
_entity.id
_entity.type
_entity.pdbx_description
1 polymer ?
#
loop_
_entity_poly.entity_id
_entity_poly.type
_entity_poly.pdbx_seq_one_letter_code
_entity_poly.pdbx_strand_id
1 'polypeptide(L)'
;MKTIDNPKCHIKPRWLTSFTLCILLILLTQLNFAQKFDPGSGKTILLIGQTFQSEYQNYAQGIGTKPAGSSHYGSIYLGAIEQGDDDPNAVFLDWVRNYQTNPYALIALSIKDNTAAGNYGQMISPDWDQFNPNAVHDALVAINNGEWDTRIDQFGDTFASRPDVKFFVRIGYEVSLLLFAYKGEQYVNDWLNQQADQGINVFENPDNIANLDRQAYINAYNRIANRIRAKASNVVFVYHPVRGLNDTKWLYPGDANVDYVGFSIFNNDVCLEVNGTFNCDGQSVDPELQSSMDFAKAHNKPIIIAESAAQAPATGSVSAFKTYLDKLHQVVVNNDVRLLAYINSNWPIHGWDANWGDSRVEVNAAVKEHWKSIYVGGRYIQGDGSSTGGGSTPATPNGLQATANSSSQIVLTWSDNANNESGFYIERSTGTGFVQIASVGANITTYSDNGLSAATTYQYRVSAHNTSGNSGYSNQASATTNTGGGSSDCAADCPTGYNYYLCGQCWVSEAQARSGGCTETCSGGNNGNTVPNTPTGLSASTVSSSQINLTWNDNSDNEQGFNIERSTNTGEFTQVASVGVGATSYNDNGLSAGTTYRYRVSAHNTSGTSGYSNQASATTNSGGGSGDCAADCPSGYNYYLCGQCWVSEAQARSAGCTETCDGGNNGNTVPNDPTGLSATAISSSQINLTWNDNSNNEQGFYVEQAGSTGAFTQIASVGAGVTSYSHSRLLASTTYRYRVRAYNGVGNSGYSNEATATTNNSSSHCNNNVQDGDETGVDCGGSCVPCSTGDKVEGKLTPKNGKTLLVLGQDLKSVFDYTQSGYFQAPGGVTTYLAFHSLLDSNYPQYGALGENPSGTPTNVDIDWGAGPLNAHSAAFGYSGSALVLGINFANGNQFETWFPTGVQDIGAGLKSAEIKRLANFCKNVAKPVYIRLGYEFDGTWNNYVSPQTYVNAFREIVRGVRAEGANNVAFVWQSSAYPPLGFPDLDAWYPGDEYVDWCGFSWFLAPNFGVSPTSAQLADAMLTFARQHNKPVMIAESSPQGYDLEAGTRRNINSGLDGPAGGNTRGKTGGQTWDEWFKPYFDYIHQNDDIIRAVAYINADWDAQPKWQSPYPEGYWGDTRVETNAVIRDRWLAEVNTSFWLQGSANIGDEIYTNAGQTARNTSQHLSLPDVVLLPNPTNARTLVKMKGLQEKASYVILNIAGVEVAKGEMNQAKSTLSIRGLKPGLYFVKIACESQQIVRRLVVK
;
A
#
# COMPACT_ATOMS: atom_id res chain seq x y z
N MET A 1 13.79 -58.82 1.94
CA MET A 1 13.90 -60.05 2.77
C MET A 1 13.92 -61.28 1.86
N LYS A 2 14.90 -62.17 2.08
CA LYS A 2 15.08 -63.57 1.63
C LYS A 2 14.61 -64.03 0.23
N THR A 3 15.59 -64.37 -0.59
CA THR A 3 15.53 -65.27 -1.76
C THR A 3 15.37 -66.74 -1.35
N ILE A 4 14.47 -67.50 -1.98
CA ILE A 4 14.61 -68.97 -2.19
C ILE A 4 13.98 -69.36 -3.54
N ASP A 5 14.77 -70.08 -4.32
CA ASP A 5 14.53 -70.76 -5.59
C ASP A 5 13.41 -71.81 -5.60
N ASN A 6 12.74 -71.97 -6.75
CA ASN A 6 12.28 -73.29 -7.21
C ASN A 6 12.19 -73.33 -8.76
N PRO A 7 12.79 -74.32 -9.46
CA PRO A 7 13.01 -74.29 -10.90
C PRO A 7 12.01 -75.18 -11.64
N LYS A 8 10.91 -74.60 -12.16
CA LYS A 8 10.13 -75.19 -13.27
C LYS A 8 9.38 -74.12 -14.06
N CYS A 9 10.03 -73.51 -15.04
CA CYS A 9 9.40 -73.24 -16.35
C CYS A 9 10.43 -72.78 -17.38
N HIS A 10 10.64 -73.60 -18.41
CA HIS A 10 11.38 -73.23 -19.61
C HIS A 10 10.54 -72.25 -20.45
N ILE A 11 11.08 -71.06 -20.76
CA ILE A 11 10.64 -70.28 -21.92
C ILE A 11 11.84 -70.03 -22.84
N LYS A 12 11.64 -70.38 -24.12
CA LYS A 12 12.55 -70.28 -25.27
C LYS A 12 12.90 -68.83 -25.64
N PRO A 13 13.99 -68.60 -26.41
CA PRO A 13 14.64 -67.30 -26.54
C PRO A 13 13.89 -66.39 -27.51
N ARG A 14 12.99 -65.56 -26.98
CA ARG A 14 12.43 -64.38 -27.68
C ARG A 14 12.32 -63.13 -26.78
N TRP A 15 12.87 -63.19 -25.56
CA TRP A 15 12.69 -62.18 -24.52
C TRP A 15 13.96 -61.39 -24.18
N LEU A 16 15.10 -61.66 -24.82
CA LEU A 16 16.34 -60.93 -24.53
C LEU A 16 16.51 -59.62 -25.32
N THR A 17 15.82 -59.43 -26.45
CA THR A 17 15.84 -58.13 -27.16
C THR A 17 14.89 -57.10 -26.57
N SER A 18 13.82 -57.52 -25.90
CA SER A 18 12.86 -56.61 -25.25
C SER A 18 13.31 -56.16 -23.86
N PHE A 19 14.17 -56.91 -23.17
CA PHE A 19 14.65 -56.54 -21.84
C PHE A 19 15.75 -55.47 -21.89
N THR A 20 16.64 -55.53 -22.89
CA THR A 20 17.63 -54.46 -23.11
C THR A 20 16.96 -53.20 -23.66
N LEU A 21 15.91 -53.32 -24.49
CA LEU A 21 15.13 -52.16 -24.93
C LEU A 21 14.28 -51.55 -23.80
N CYS A 22 13.74 -52.35 -22.87
CA CYS A 22 13.06 -51.86 -21.67
C CYS A 22 14.03 -51.26 -20.65
N ILE A 23 15.24 -51.79 -20.48
CA ILE A 23 16.24 -51.16 -19.58
C ILE A 23 16.83 -49.90 -20.22
N LEU A 24 17.00 -49.86 -21.54
CA LEU A 24 17.36 -48.62 -22.25
C LEU A 24 16.20 -47.61 -22.24
N LEU A 25 14.94 -48.05 -22.36
CA LEU A 25 13.77 -47.18 -22.16
C LEU A 25 13.63 -46.75 -20.69
N ILE A 26 13.96 -47.58 -19.71
CA ILE A 26 13.87 -47.23 -18.28
C ILE A 26 15.01 -46.28 -17.87
N LEU A 27 16.20 -46.43 -18.47
CA LEU A 27 17.32 -45.49 -18.35
C LEU A 27 17.10 -44.22 -19.18
N LEU A 28 16.35 -44.27 -20.29
CA LEU A 28 15.91 -43.10 -21.06
C LEU A 28 14.62 -42.46 -20.50
N THR A 29 13.85 -43.11 -19.63
CA THR A 29 12.71 -42.50 -18.92
C THR A 29 13.11 -41.88 -17.58
N GLN A 30 14.40 -41.82 -17.26
CA GLN A 30 14.93 -40.82 -16.32
C GLN A 30 15.18 -39.46 -16.99
N LEU A 31 14.75 -39.29 -18.25
CA LEU A 31 14.69 -37.98 -18.91
C LEU A 31 13.41 -37.24 -18.51
N ASN A 32 13.59 -36.18 -17.72
CA ASN A 32 12.71 -35.02 -17.61
C ASN A 32 11.23 -35.29 -17.32
N PHE A 33 10.88 -35.52 -16.05
CA PHE A 33 9.66 -34.88 -15.56
C PHE A 33 9.90 -33.38 -15.64
N ALA A 34 9.33 -32.72 -16.65
CA ALA A 34 9.35 -31.26 -16.71
C ALA A 34 8.65 -30.73 -15.46
N GLN A 35 9.43 -30.17 -14.52
CA GLN A 35 8.89 -29.57 -13.31
C GLN A 35 7.87 -28.50 -13.71
N LYS A 36 6.69 -28.54 -13.10
CA LYS A 36 5.59 -27.67 -13.48
C LYS A 36 5.98 -26.20 -13.28
N PHE A 37 5.75 -25.38 -14.29
CA PHE A 37 6.13 -23.96 -14.37
C PHE A 37 7.64 -23.67 -14.42
N ASP A 38 8.48 -24.68 -14.62
CA ASP A 38 9.93 -24.49 -14.74
C ASP A 38 10.27 -23.79 -16.08
N PRO A 39 10.91 -22.60 -16.05
CA PRO A 39 11.36 -21.91 -17.25
C PRO A 39 12.54 -22.59 -17.97
N GLY A 40 13.20 -23.56 -17.33
CA GLY A 40 14.39 -24.25 -17.80
C GLY A 40 15.70 -23.65 -17.28
N SER A 41 16.79 -24.42 -17.40
CA SER A 41 18.13 -23.99 -16.99
C SER A 41 18.59 -22.72 -17.70
N GLY A 42 19.22 -21.82 -16.96
CA GLY A 42 19.66 -20.52 -17.49
C GLY A 42 18.55 -19.49 -17.69
N LYS A 43 17.31 -19.77 -17.23
CA LYS A 43 16.19 -18.84 -17.25
C LYS A 43 15.60 -18.62 -15.85
N THR A 44 15.15 -17.40 -15.59
CA THR A 44 14.60 -16.98 -14.29
C THR A 44 13.36 -16.11 -14.52
N ILE A 45 12.24 -16.47 -13.92
CA ILE A 45 11.02 -15.64 -13.91
C ILE A 45 11.24 -14.46 -12.96
N LEU A 46 11.15 -13.23 -13.46
CA LEU A 46 11.29 -12.03 -12.63
C LEU A 46 9.91 -11.51 -12.20
N LEU A 47 9.64 -11.59 -10.90
CA LEU A 47 8.47 -10.99 -10.27
C LEU A 47 8.87 -9.73 -9.52
N ILE A 48 7.96 -8.75 -9.49
CA ILE A 48 8.09 -7.59 -8.62
C ILE A 48 7.06 -7.71 -7.49
N GLY A 49 7.55 -7.55 -6.27
CA GLY A 49 6.78 -7.58 -5.05
C GLY A 49 7.43 -8.42 -3.95
N GLN A 50 6.88 -8.42 -2.75
CA GLN A 50 5.64 -7.75 -2.33
C GLN A 50 5.76 -6.21 -2.31
N THR A 51 5.05 -5.52 -3.21
CA THR A 51 5.01 -4.04 -3.28
C THR A 51 3.60 -3.56 -3.61
N PHE A 52 3.29 -2.31 -3.29
CA PHE A 52 1.96 -1.73 -3.50
C PHE A 52 1.66 -1.57 -4.99
N GLN A 53 0.38 -1.53 -5.37
CA GLN A 53 -0.02 -1.46 -6.78
C GLN A 53 0.59 -0.23 -7.49
N SER A 54 0.62 0.93 -6.83
CA SER A 54 1.23 2.17 -7.36
C SER A 54 2.74 2.03 -7.58
N GLU A 55 3.46 1.42 -6.64
CA GLU A 55 4.89 1.15 -6.75
C GLU A 55 5.21 0.11 -7.84
N TYR A 56 4.36 -0.90 -8.02
CA TYR A 56 4.47 -1.83 -9.14
C TYR A 56 4.29 -1.14 -10.50
N GLN A 57 3.32 -0.22 -10.58
CA GLN A 57 3.10 0.61 -11.78
C GLN A 57 4.30 1.53 -12.05
N ASN A 58 4.81 2.18 -10.99
CA ASN A 58 5.99 3.03 -11.07
C ASN A 58 7.22 2.26 -11.54
N TYR A 59 7.44 1.04 -11.04
CA TYR A 59 8.49 0.15 -11.55
C TYR A 59 8.28 -0.12 -13.04
N ALA A 60 7.10 -0.57 -13.46
CA ALA A 60 6.85 -0.98 -14.85
C ALA A 60 7.03 0.20 -15.83
N GLN A 61 6.53 1.38 -15.46
CA GLN A 61 6.69 2.62 -16.24
C GLN A 61 8.13 3.13 -16.18
N GLY A 62 8.73 3.14 -15.00
CA GLY A 62 10.05 3.66 -14.72
C GLY A 62 11.13 2.86 -15.41
N ILE A 63 11.10 1.53 -15.34
CA ILE A 63 12.05 0.66 -16.02
C ILE A 63 11.77 0.56 -17.53
N GLY A 64 10.50 0.70 -17.94
CA GLY A 64 10.08 0.58 -19.33
C GLY A 64 9.91 -0.86 -19.81
N THR A 65 9.84 -1.83 -18.88
CA THR A 65 9.46 -3.22 -19.14
C THR A 65 8.47 -3.71 -18.09
N LYS A 66 7.59 -4.63 -18.47
CA LYS A 66 6.64 -5.26 -17.56
C LYS A 66 7.30 -6.48 -16.89
N PRO A 67 7.23 -6.64 -15.55
CA PRO A 67 7.64 -7.89 -14.90
C PRO A 67 6.89 -9.10 -15.45
N ALA A 68 7.39 -10.31 -15.24
CA ALA A 68 6.65 -11.54 -15.59
C ALA A 68 5.45 -11.79 -14.66
N GLY A 69 5.36 -11.08 -13.55
CA GLY A 69 4.27 -11.23 -12.60
C GLY A 69 4.52 -10.48 -11.30
N SER A 70 3.86 -10.92 -10.24
CA SER A 70 3.80 -10.21 -8.96
C SER A 70 3.87 -11.16 -7.76
N SER A 71 4.43 -10.69 -6.64
CA SER A 71 4.45 -11.42 -5.37
C SER A 71 3.49 -10.79 -4.35
N HIS A 72 2.77 -11.62 -3.60
CA HIS A 72 1.63 -11.26 -2.74
C HIS A 72 1.64 -12.08 -1.45
N TYR A 73 0.91 -11.62 -0.43
CA TYR A 73 0.68 -12.35 0.82
C TYR A 73 -0.80 -12.75 0.92
N GLY A 74 -1.17 -13.52 1.92
CA GLY A 74 -2.55 -13.90 2.20
C GLY A 74 -2.64 -14.59 3.54
N SER A 75 -3.71 -14.38 4.29
CA SER A 75 -3.91 -15.08 5.57
C SER A 75 -4.76 -16.32 5.37
N ILE A 76 -4.26 -17.48 5.81
CA ILE A 76 -5.08 -18.70 5.83
C ILE A 76 -6.28 -18.52 6.75
N TYR A 77 -6.15 -17.72 7.80
CA TYR A 77 -7.25 -17.42 8.72
C TYR A 77 -8.39 -16.64 8.06
N LEU A 78 -8.07 -15.67 7.22
CA LEU A 78 -9.06 -14.86 6.50
C LEU A 78 -9.53 -15.52 5.20
N GLY A 79 -8.82 -16.53 4.71
CA GLY A 79 -9.16 -17.20 3.45
C GLY A 79 -8.94 -16.31 2.22
N ALA A 80 -8.11 -15.27 2.35
CA ALA A 80 -7.95 -14.20 1.38
C ALA A 80 -6.46 -13.91 1.08
N ILE A 81 -6.20 -13.43 -0.14
CA ILE A 81 -4.89 -12.89 -0.54
C ILE A 81 -4.87 -11.42 -0.08
N GLU A 82 -3.85 -11.02 0.69
CA GLU A 82 -3.71 -9.74 1.42
C GLU A 82 -2.32 -9.13 1.23
N GLN A 83 -2.24 -7.81 1.10
CA GLN A 83 -1.01 -7.04 1.18
C GLN A 83 -1.28 -5.81 2.03
N GLY A 84 -0.24 -5.30 2.72
CA GLY A 84 -0.24 -4.09 3.55
C GLY A 84 -1.37 -3.13 3.20
N ASP A 85 -2.39 -3.18 4.07
CA ASP A 85 -3.62 -2.39 4.25
C ASP A 85 -4.38 -1.71 3.08
N ASP A 86 -3.92 -1.73 1.83
CA ASP A 86 -4.40 -0.75 0.85
C ASP A 86 -5.07 -1.30 -0.43
N ASP A 87 -5.18 -2.61 -0.67
CA ASP A 87 -6.03 -3.14 -1.76
C ASP A 87 -6.30 -4.65 -1.62
N PRO A 88 -7.35 -5.24 -2.21
CA PRO A 88 -7.48 -6.68 -2.27
C PRO A 88 -6.48 -7.21 -3.29
N ASN A 89 -5.53 -8.04 -2.88
CA ASN A 89 -4.56 -8.62 -3.80
C ASN A 89 -5.19 -9.42 -4.94
N ALA A 90 -6.43 -9.88 -4.80
CA ALA A 90 -7.18 -10.46 -5.91
C ALA A 90 -7.43 -9.46 -7.06
N VAL A 91 -7.68 -8.19 -6.75
CA VAL A 91 -7.87 -7.11 -7.73
C VAL A 91 -6.54 -6.71 -8.35
N PHE A 92 -5.49 -6.57 -7.52
CA PHE A 92 -4.15 -6.30 -8.05
C PHE A 92 -3.67 -7.45 -8.95
N LEU A 93 -3.93 -8.70 -8.57
CA LEU A 93 -3.67 -9.87 -9.39
C LEU A 93 -4.46 -9.85 -10.72
N ASP A 94 -5.74 -9.48 -10.68
CA ASP A 94 -6.56 -9.31 -11.90
C ASP A 94 -6.03 -8.19 -12.79
N TRP A 95 -5.55 -7.10 -12.20
CA TRP A 95 -4.89 -6.02 -12.91
C TRP A 95 -3.58 -6.51 -13.53
N VAL A 96 -2.67 -7.16 -12.79
CA VAL A 96 -1.41 -7.71 -13.32
C VAL A 96 -1.70 -8.67 -14.48
N ARG A 97 -2.67 -9.56 -14.30
CA ARG A 97 -3.16 -10.48 -15.34
C ARG A 97 -3.59 -9.76 -16.61
N ASN A 98 -4.47 -8.77 -16.50
CA ASN A 98 -5.06 -8.08 -17.66
C ASN A 98 -4.01 -7.35 -18.53
N TYR A 99 -2.79 -7.15 -18.02
CA TYR A 99 -1.74 -6.37 -18.66
C TYR A 99 -0.51 -7.20 -19.04
N GLN A 100 -0.52 -8.53 -18.81
CA GLN A 100 0.59 -9.45 -19.07
C GLN A 100 0.19 -10.64 -19.96
N THR A 101 1.16 -11.17 -20.71
CA THR A 101 0.92 -12.29 -21.63
C THR A 101 1.09 -13.66 -20.97
N ASN A 102 1.88 -13.75 -19.89
CA ASN A 102 2.10 -14.97 -19.11
C ASN A 102 2.12 -14.63 -17.61
N PRO A 103 0.96 -14.42 -16.97
CA PRO A 103 0.93 -13.91 -15.60
C PRO A 103 1.37 -14.97 -14.59
N TYR A 104 2.47 -14.70 -13.92
CA TYR A 104 2.95 -15.49 -12.78
C TYR A 104 2.58 -14.79 -11.47
N ALA A 105 2.26 -15.56 -10.44
CA ALA A 105 1.98 -15.02 -9.12
C ALA A 105 2.65 -15.85 -8.02
N LEU A 106 3.42 -15.21 -7.16
CA LEU A 106 3.96 -15.82 -5.95
C LEU A 106 3.08 -15.41 -4.76
N ILE A 107 2.46 -16.37 -4.07
CA ILE A 107 1.54 -16.10 -2.97
C ILE A 107 2.11 -16.70 -1.69
N ALA A 108 2.32 -15.87 -0.67
CA ALA A 108 2.71 -16.31 0.67
C ALA A 108 1.46 -16.50 1.53
N LEU A 109 1.13 -17.75 1.87
CA LEU A 109 0.03 -18.07 2.76
C LEU A 109 0.53 -18.08 4.20
N SER A 110 0.11 -17.07 4.96
CA SER A 110 0.45 -16.94 6.36
C SER A 110 -0.41 -17.85 7.25
N ILE A 111 0.27 -18.55 8.15
CA ILE A 111 -0.34 -19.24 9.30
C ILE A 111 -0.20 -18.36 10.56
N LYS A 112 0.70 -17.37 10.53
CA LYS A 112 1.11 -16.55 11.68
C LYS A 112 0.46 -15.16 11.74
N ASP A 113 -0.12 -14.67 10.63
CA ASP A 113 -0.66 -13.30 10.52
C ASP A 113 -2.19 -13.24 10.53
N ASN A 114 -2.70 -12.23 11.25
CA ASN A 114 -4.07 -11.71 11.25
C ASN A 114 -5.19 -12.71 11.63
N THR A 115 -5.60 -12.70 12.90
CA THR A 115 -6.71 -13.53 13.42
C THR A 115 -7.67 -12.72 14.30
N ALA A 116 -8.92 -13.17 14.49
CA ALA A 116 -9.93 -12.45 15.27
C ALA A 116 -9.59 -12.24 16.76
N ALA A 117 -8.48 -12.82 17.25
CA ALA A 117 -8.01 -12.66 18.61
C ALA A 117 -6.65 -11.95 18.71
N GLY A 118 -6.12 -11.37 17.62
CA GLY A 118 -4.82 -10.68 17.66
C GLY A 118 -3.63 -11.53 18.15
N ASN A 119 -3.76 -12.84 18.36
CA ASN A 119 -2.76 -13.63 19.10
C ASN A 119 -2.51 -15.00 18.46
N TYR A 120 -2.14 -14.99 17.17
CA TYR A 120 -1.47 -16.13 16.53
C TYR A 120 -0.07 -15.81 15.99
N GLY A 121 0.39 -14.56 16.16
CA GLY A 121 1.78 -14.17 15.99
C GLY A 121 2.51 -14.27 17.32
N GLN A 122 3.61 -15.03 17.39
CA GLN A 122 4.58 -14.82 18.46
C GLN A 122 5.05 -13.36 18.40
N MET A 123 5.20 -12.72 19.56
CA MET A 123 5.80 -11.39 19.78
C MET A 123 4.85 -10.17 19.69
N ILE A 124 3.80 -10.15 20.51
CA ILE A 124 3.23 -8.89 21.01
C ILE A 124 3.67 -8.74 22.46
N SER A 125 4.16 -7.55 22.82
CA SER A 125 4.80 -7.15 24.07
C SER A 125 4.45 -7.98 25.33
N PRO A 126 5.41 -8.26 26.24
CA PRO A 126 5.12 -8.85 27.55
C PRO A 126 4.09 -8.08 28.39
N ASP A 127 3.73 -6.86 28.00
CA ASP A 127 2.74 -6.00 28.63
C ASP A 127 1.29 -6.20 28.13
N TRP A 128 1.02 -7.23 27.33
CA TRP A 128 -0.32 -7.53 26.80
C TRP A 128 -1.00 -8.72 27.48
N ASP A 129 -2.23 -8.51 27.93
CA ASP A 129 -3.04 -9.43 28.76
C ASP A 129 -3.45 -10.76 28.08
N GLN A 130 -3.13 -10.97 26.79
CA GLN A 130 -3.56 -12.11 25.96
C GLN A 130 -2.41 -12.86 25.27
N PHE A 131 -1.21 -12.84 25.86
CA PHE A 131 -0.05 -13.56 25.35
C PHE A 131 -0.28 -15.09 25.22
N ASN A 132 -0.18 -15.63 23.98
CA ASN A 132 -0.12 -17.08 23.73
C ASN A 132 1.21 -17.44 23.01
N PRO A 133 2.18 -18.07 23.69
CA PRO A 133 3.45 -18.47 23.08
C PRO A 133 3.34 -19.64 22.10
N ASN A 134 2.25 -20.42 22.19
CA ASN A 134 1.97 -21.63 21.40
C ASN A 134 1.10 -21.39 20.18
N ALA A 135 0.81 -20.13 19.89
CA ALA A 135 -0.28 -19.81 19.00
C ALA A 135 -0.08 -20.41 17.59
N VAL A 136 1.11 -20.27 17.00
CA VAL A 136 1.38 -20.89 15.70
C VAL A 136 1.20 -22.40 15.75
N HIS A 137 1.63 -23.07 16.82
CA HIS A 137 1.43 -24.52 17.00
C HIS A 137 -0.07 -24.88 17.08
N ASP A 138 -0.87 -24.15 17.85
CA ASP A 138 -2.32 -24.34 17.94
C ASP A 138 -3.00 -24.18 16.57
N ALA A 139 -2.59 -23.21 15.77
CA ALA A 139 -3.08 -23.02 14.40
C ALA A 139 -2.74 -24.21 13.50
N LEU A 140 -1.53 -24.76 13.61
CA LEU A 140 -1.13 -25.97 12.89
C LEU A 140 -1.98 -27.17 13.30
N VAL A 141 -2.28 -27.33 14.60
CA VAL A 141 -3.17 -28.38 15.11
C VAL A 141 -4.59 -28.22 14.55
N ALA A 142 -5.15 -27.00 14.55
CA ALA A 142 -6.46 -26.71 13.99
C ALA A 142 -6.54 -27.03 12.48
N ILE A 143 -5.50 -26.66 11.72
CA ILE A 143 -5.37 -27.04 10.31
C ILE A 143 -5.34 -28.56 10.17
N ASN A 144 -4.52 -29.26 10.96
CA ASN A 144 -4.41 -30.72 10.90
C ASN A 144 -5.74 -31.43 11.18
N ASN A 145 -6.54 -30.90 12.11
CA ASN A 145 -7.88 -31.38 12.45
C ASN A 145 -8.95 -31.03 11.39
N GLY A 146 -8.62 -30.17 10.43
CA GLY A 146 -9.52 -29.76 9.34
C GLY A 146 -10.43 -28.59 9.67
N GLU A 147 -10.19 -27.90 10.79
CA GLU A 147 -11.01 -26.77 11.23
C GLU A 147 -10.92 -25.57 10.27
N TRP A 148 -9.84 -25.50 9.48
CA TRP A 148 -9.56 -24.43 8.53
C TRP A 148 -9.78 -24.85 7.07
N ASP A 149 -10.35 -26.04 6.83
CA ASP A 149 -10.53 -26.59 5.48
C ASP A 149 -11.32 -25.66 4.55
N THR A 150 -12.40 -25.04 5.03
CA THR A 150 -13.20 -24.09 4.23
C THR A 150 -12.37 -22.90 3.75
N ARG A 151 -11.46 -22.39 4.59
CA ARG A 151 -10.59 -21.25 4.26
C ARG A 151 -9.49 -21.66 3.28
N ILE A 152 -8.90 -22.82 3.50
CA ILE A 152 -7.92 -23.42 2.58
C ILE A 152 -8.57 -23.66 1.20
N ASP A 153 -9.83 -24.10 1.19
CA ASP A 153 -10.60 -24.33 -0.02
C ASP A 153 -10.90 -23.03 -0.80
N GLN A 154 -11.07 -21.89 -0.11
CA GLN A 154 -11.24 -20.58 -0.75
C GLN A 154 -10.01 -20.17 -1.57
N PHE A 155 -8.79 -20.47 -1.11
CA PHE A 155 -7.58 -20.29 -1.93
C PHE A 155 -7.60 -21.21 -3.14
N GLY A 156 -7.97 -22.48 -2.95
CA GLY A 156 -8.14 -23.44 -4.04
C GLY A 156 -9.13 -22.94 -5.10
N ASP A 157 -10.28 -22.43 -4.68
CA ASP A 157 -11.32 -21.88 -5.57
C ASP A 157 -10.84 -20.59 -6.26
N THR A 158 -10.13 -19.72 -5.54
CA THR A 158 -9.53 -18.50 -6.10
C THR A 158 -8.53 -18.83 -7.20
N PHE A 159 -7.60 -19.74 -6.95
CA PHE A 159 -6.61 -20.16 -7.94
C PHE A 159 -7.26 -20.87 -9.14
N ALA A 160 -8.24 -21.74 -8.89
CA ALA A 160 -8.98 -22.43 -9.94
C ALA A 160 -9.80 -21.48 -10.83
N SER A 161 -10.28 -20.36 -10.28
CA SER A 161 -10.99 -19.31 -11.02
C SER A 161 -10.08 -18.49 -11.95
N ARG A 162 -8.76 -18.71 -11.90
CA ARG A 162 -7.73 -18.01 -12.68
C ARG A 162 -6.84 -19.00 -13.43
N PRO A 163 -7.39 -19.86 -14.30
CA PRO A 163 -6.63 -20.93 -14.96
C PRO A 163 -5.48 -20.43 -15.86
N ASP A 164 -5.50 -19.14 -16.18
CA ASP A 164 -4.50 -18.42 -16.97
C ASP A 164 -3.31 -17.91 -16.15
N VAL A 165 -3.42 -17.86 -14.82
CA VAL A 165 -2.35 -17.47 -13.90
C VAL A 165 -1.62 -18.70 -13.36
N LYS A 166 -0.28 -18.65 -13.33
CA LYS A 166 0.58 -19.70 -12.76
C LYS A 166 0.98 -19.32 -11.34
N PHE A 167 0.42 -20.01 -10.36
CA PHE A 167 0.63 -19.70 -8.94
C PHE A 167 1.77 -20.52 -8.33
N PHE A 168 2.71 -19.83 -7.70
CA PHE A 168 3.69 -20.38 -6.78
C PHE A 168 3.22 -20.06 -5.36
N VAL A 169 2.95 -21.07 -4.54
CA VAL A 169 2.32 -20.87 -3.23
C VAL A 169 3.26 -21.28 -2.11
N ARG A 170 3.67 -20.33 -1.28
CA ARG A 170 4.54 -20.52 -0.11
C ARG A 170 3.67 -20.72 1.13
N ILE A 171 3.70 -21.90 1.75
CA ILE A 171 2.85 -22.20 2.92
C ILE A 171 3.64 -21.96 4.21
N GLY A 172 3.20 -20.99 5.02
CA GLY A 172 3.84 -20.63 6.28
C GLY A 172 5.24 -20.02 6.12
N TYR A 173 5.45 -19.21 5.08
CA TYR A 173 6.73 -18.62 4.65
C TYR A 173 7.68 -18.19 5.79
N GLU A 174 8.98 -18.26 5.51
CA GLU A 174 10.07 -18.13 6.49
C GLU A 174 9.90 -19.08 7.69
N VAL A 175 9.80 -20.36 7.35
CA VAL A 175 9.55 -21.44 8.29
C VAL A 175 10.77 -21.65 9.19
N SER A 176 10.62 -21.51 10.50
CA SER A 176 11.65 -21.81 11.49
C SER A 176 11.16 -22.83 12.52
N LEU A 177 12.09 -23.60 13.07
CA LEU A 177 11.85 -24.58 14.12
C LEU A 177 11.24 -23.94 15.36
N LEU A 178 11.75 -22.78 15.77
CA LEU A 178 11.27 -22.08 16.95
C LEU A 178 9.87 -21.49 16.78
N LEU A 179 9.48 -21.14 15.55
CA LEU A 179 8.16 -20.58 15.28
C LEU A 179 7.10 -21.66 15.00
N PHE A 180 7.46 -22.71 14.27
CA PHE A 180 6.51 -23.71 13.75
C PHE A 180 6.55 -25.07 14.44
N ALA A 181 7.52 -25.32 15.33
CA ALA A 181 7.55 -26.55 16.13
C ALA A 181 7.40 -26.28 17.64
N TYR A 182 7.64 -25.06 18.14
CA TYR A 182 7.56 -24.80 19.57
C TYR A 182 6.13 -24.89 20.10
N LYS A 183 5.94 -25.73 21.13
CA LYS A 183 4.67 -25.97 21.83
C LYS A 183 4.79 -25.75 23.35
N GLY A 184 5.78 -24.98 23.79
CA GLY A 184 5.98 -24.65 25.20
C GLY A 184 5.25 -23.38 25.66
N GLU A 185 4.84 -23.35 26.93
CA GLU A 185 4.09 -22.23 27.50
C GLU A 185 4.95 -21.02 27.91
N GLN A 186 6.26 -21.04 27.63
CA GLN A 186 7.20 -19.98 28.01
C GLN A 186 7.51 -19.07 26.82
N TYR A 187 8.05 -17.87 27.09
CA TYR A 187 8.63 -17.05 26.04
C TYR A 187 9.78 -17.82 25.38
N VAL A 188 9.75 -17.96 24.04
CA VAL A 188 10.64 -18.88 23.31
C VAL A 188 12.12 -18.55 23.52
N ASN A 189 12.46 -17.27 23.66
CA ASN A 189 13.84 -16.84 23.93
C ASN A 189 14.29 -17.23 25.34
N ASP A 190 13.43 -17.11 26.35
CA ASP A 190 13.76 -17.51 27.73
C ASP A 190 13.94 -19.02 27.82
N TRP A 191 13.05 -19.76 27.16
CA TRP A 191 13.17 -21.21 27.06
C TRP A 191 14.44 -21.63 26.32
N LEU A 192 14.77 -20.97 25.20
CA LEU A 192 15.98 -21.24 24.44
C LEU A 192 17.25 -20.97 25.26
N ASN A 193 17.28 -19.86 26.01
CA ASN A 193 18.37 -19.54 26.93
C ASN A 193 18.53 -20.62 28.01
N GLN A 194 17.42 -21.13 28.58
CA GLN A 194 17.47 -22.23 29.56
C GLN A 194 18.01 -23.54 28.95
N GLN A 195 17.69 -23.84 27.68
CA GLN A 195 18.26 -25.01 27.00
C GLN A 195 19.77 -24.81 26.77
N ALA A 196 20.18 -23.61 26.35
CA ALA A 196 21.58 -23.27 26.14
C ALA A 196 22.41 -23.34 27.44
N ASP A 197 21.86 -22.87 28.56
CA ASP A 197 22.47 -22.98 29.90
C ASP A 197 22.68 -24.44 30.35
N GLN A 198 21.87 -25.36 29.81
CA GLN A 198 22.01 -26.81 30.01
C GLN A 198 22.92 -27.48 28.97
N GLY A 199 23.51 -26.71 28.06
CA GLY A 199 24.36 -27.21 26.97
C GLY A 199 23.60 -27.94 25.87
N ILE A 200 22.28 -27.70 25.74
CA ILE A 200 21.41 -28.36 24.78
C ILE A 200 21.27 -27.48 23.53
N ASN A 201 21.74 -27.97 22.37
CA ASN A 201 21.49 -27.36 21.08
C ASN A 201 20.19 -27.90 20.46
N VAL A 202 19.11 -27.14 20.56
CA VAL A 202 17.77 -27.57 20.10
C VAL A 202 17.69 -27.76 18.57
N PHE A 203 18.58 -27.14 17.80
CA PHE A 203 18.59 -27.22 16.34
C PHE A 203 19.27 -28.50 15.81
N GLU A 204 20.11 -29.14 16.62
CA GLU A 204 20.82 -30.37 16.22
C GLU A 204 19.92 -31.60 16.22
N ASN A 205 19.08 -31.77 17.25
CA ASN A 205 18.20 -32.93 17.37
C ASN A 205 16.85 -32.57 18.03
N PRO A 206 15.95 -31.91 17.29
CA PRO A 206 14.69 -31.42 17.84
C PRO A 206 13.71 -32.51 18.27
N ASP A 207 13.82 -33.72 17.71
CA ASP A 207 12.93 -34.85 18.04
C ASP A 207 13.09 -35.33 19.50
N ASN A 208 14.21 -35.02 20.14
CA ASN A 208 14.46 -35.34 21.55
C ASN A 208 14.00 -34.25 22.52
N ILE A 209 13.46 -33.14 22.02
CA ILE A 209 13.07 -31.98 22.82
C ILE A 209 11.55 -31.98 23.00
N ALA A 210 11.08 -32.23 24.21
CA ALA A 210 9.65 -32.40 24.50
C ALA A 210 8.77 -31.20 24.09
N ASN A 211 9.33 -29.99 24.09
CA ASN A 211 8.65 -28.74 23.72
C ASN A 211 8.67 -28.45 22.22
N LEU A 212 9.24 -29.33 21.38
CA LEU A 212 9.20 -29.22 19.93
C LEU A 212 8.31 -30.31 19.32
N ASP A 213 7.48 -29.93 18.37
CA ASP A 213 6.60 -30.79 17.58
C ASP A 213 6.67 -30.37 16.11
N ARG A 214 7.72 -30.86 15.42
CA ARG A 214 7.92 -30.59 13.99
C ARG A 214 6.85 -31.21 13.10
N GLN A 215 6.16 -32.25 13.58
CA GLN A 215 5.20 -32.97 12.77
C GLN A 215 3.91 -32.16 12.56
N ALA A 216 3.58 -31.26 13.50
CA ALA A 216 2.46 -30.33 13.35
C ALA A 216 2.55 -29.53 12.04
N TYR A 217 3.69 -28.92 11.76
CA TYR A 217 3.91 -28.15 10.53
C TYR A 217 3.94 -29.04 9.28
N ILE A 218 4.69 -30.14 9.32
CA ILE A 218 4.81 -31.06 8.18
C ILE A 218 3.42 -31.58 7.77
N ASN A 219 2.56 -31.95 8.73
CA ASN A 219 1.20 -32.40 8.45
C ASN A 219 0.33 -31.26 7.89
N ALA A 220 0.43 -30.05 8.46
CA ALA A 220 -0.39 -28.92 8.06
C ALA A 220 -0.05 -28.48 6.62
N TYR A 221 1.25 -28.38 6.30
CA TYR A 221 1.73 -28.11 4.95
C TYR A 221 1.16 -29.11 3.95
N ASN A 222 1.30 -30.40 4.24
CA ASN A 222 0.83 -31.47 3.37
C ASN A 222 -0.69 -31.43 3.19
N ARG A 223 -1.46 -31.13 4.24
CA ARG A 223 -2.91 -30.97 4.17
C ARG A 223 -3.30 -29.81 3.27
N ILE A 224 -2.75 -28.61 3.51
CA ILE A 224 -3.01 -27.41 2.71
C ILE A 224 -2.69 -27.66 1.23
N ALA A 225 -1.50 -28.19 0.97
CA ALA A 225 -1.04 -28.48 -0.38
C ALA A 225 -1.97 -29.45 -1.11
N ASN A 226 -2.35 -30.55 -0.47
CA ASN A 226 -3.25 -31.55 -1.04
C ASN A 226 -4.64 -31.00 -1.34
N ARG A 227 -5.23 -30.21 -0.42
CA ARG A 227 -6.56 -29.60 -0.62
C ARG A 227 -6.58 -28.62 -1.77
N ILE A 228 -5.59 -27.72 -1.83
CA ILE A 228 -5.51 -26.73 -2.91
C ILE A 228 -5.24 -27.42 -4.26
N ARG A 229 -4.35 -28.43 -4.33
CA ARG A 229 -4.12 -29.24 -5.55
C ARG A 229 -5.38 -29.95 -6.04
N ALA A 230 -6.26 -30.38 -5.14
CA ALA A 230 -7.51 -31.03 -5.51
C ALA A 230 -8.50 -30.08 -6.21
N LYS A 231 -8.35 -28.77 -6.02
CA LYS A 231 -9.22 -27.73 -6.60
C LYS A 231 -8.58 -27.01 -7.79
N ALA A 232 -7.28 -26.73 -7.74
CA ALA A 232 -6.58 -25.90 -8.70
C ALA A 232 -5.40 -26.64 -9.36
N SER A 233 -5.48 -26.81 -10.69
CA SER A 233 -4.42 -27.46 -11.48
C SER A 233 -3.33 -26.50 -11.94
N ASN A 234 -3.43 -25.21 -11.63
CA ASN A 234 -2.50 -24.14 -12.01
C ASN A 234 -1.63 -23.64 -10.83
N VAL A 235 -1.42 -24.49 -9.83
CA VAL A 235 -0.63 -24.20 -8.61
C VAL A 235 0.59 -25.11 -8.50
N VAL A 236 1.70 -24.57 -7.99
CA VAL A 236 2.85 -25.30 -7.45
C VAL A 236 3.17 -24.79 -6.05
N PHE A 237 3.71 -25.66 -5.19
CA PHE A 237 4.02 -25.30 -3.80
C PHE A 237 5.50 -25.10 -3.56
N VAL A 238 5.79 -24.06 -2.78
CA VAL A 238 7.14 -23.65 -2.40
C VAL A 238 7.28 -23.92 -0.90
N TYR A 239 8.33 -24.64 -0.52
CA TYR A 239 8.77 -24.70 0.88
C TYR A 239 9.81 -23.61 1.10
N HIS A 240 9.53 -22.66 1.98
CA HIS A 240 10.36 -21.46 2.18
C HIS A 240 10.81 -21.38 3.65
N PRO A 241 11.93 -22.02 4.02
CA PRO A 241 12.48 -21.94 5.37
C PRO A 241 13.15 -20.59 5.65
N VAL A 242 13.27 -20.26 6.94
CA VAL A 242 14.20 -19.23 7.41
C VAL A 242 15.64 -19.76 7.26
N ARG A 243 16.61 -18.85 7.12
CA ARG A 243 18.04 -19.17 7.01
C ARG A 243 18.48 -20.23 8.03
N GLY A 244 19.30 -21.18 7.59
CA GLY A 244 19.83 -22.27 8.43
C GLY A 244 19.50 -23.65 7.89
N LEU A 245 20.54 -24.49 7.76
CA LEU A 245 20.37 -25.86 7.26
C LEU A 245 19.46 -26.69 8.19
N ASN A 246 19.53 -26.44 9.50
CA ASN A 246 18.75 -27.19 10.49
C ASN A 246 17.24 -26.89 10.40
N ASP A 247 16.84 -25.62 10.34
CA ASP A 247 15.44 -25.24 10.11
C ASP A 247 14.92 -25.83 8.79
N THR A 248 15.75 -25.72 7.75
CA THR A 248 15.44 -26.23 6.40
C THR A 248 15.21 -27.75 6.40
N LYS A 249 16.11 -28.54 6.99
CA LYS A 249 16.04 -30.00 6.92
C LYS A 249 14.98 -30.59 7.85
N TRP A 250 14.79 -30.00 9.04
CA TRP A 250 13.93 -30.59 10.08
C TRP A 250 12.45 -30.36 9.82
N LEU A 251 12.09 -29.24 9.17
CA LEU A 251 10.70 -28.92 8.83
C LEU A 251 10.34 -29.20 7.37
N TYR A 252 11.25 -29.84 6.61
CA TYR A 252 10.99 -30.21 5.22
C TYR A 252 9.78 -31.16 5.10
N PRO A 253 8.69 -30.77 4.41
CA PRO A 253 7.46 -31.56 4.35
C PRO A 253 7.54 -32.87 3.56
N GLY A 254 8.63 -33.04 2.78
CA GLY A 254 8.87 -34.18 1.90
C GLY A 254 8.64 -33.87 0.41
N ASP A 255 9.30 -34.64 -0.46
CA ASP A 255 9.38 -34.34 -1.90
C ASP A 255 8.04 -34.42 -2.64
N ALA A 256 7.03 -35.09 -2.10
CA ALA A 256 5.75 -35.30 -2.77
C ALA A 256 4.91 -34.02 -2.90
N ASN A 257 4.99 -33.12 -1.91
CA ASN A 257 4.19 -31.91 -1.85
C ASN A 257 4.98 -30.62 -1.98
N VAL A 258 6.31 -30.71 -2.06
CA VAL A 258 7.18 -29.57 -2.35
C VAL A 258 7.58 -29.58 -3.82
N ASP A 259 7.21 -28.55 -4.57
CA ASP A 259 7.60 -28.38 -5.98
C ASP A 259 8.89 -27.57 -6.11
N TYR A 260 9.08 -26.57 -5.26
CA TYR A 260 10.23 -25.65 -5.23
C TYR A 260 10.68 -25.38 -3.80
N VAL A 261 11.94 -24.99 -3.62
CA VAL A 261 12.43 -24.47 -2.32
C VAL A 261 12.74 -22.98 -2.47
N GLY A 262 12.16 -22.18 -1.59
CA GLY A 262 12.23 -20.72 -1.58
C GLY A 262 13.21 -20.18 -0.54
N PHE A 263 13.87 -19.06 -0.82
CA PHE A 263 14.75 -18.37 0.12
C PHE A 263 14.54 -16.86 0.11
N SER A 264 14.89 -16.20 1.21
CA SER A 264 14.96 -14.74 1.34
C SER A 264 16.42 -14.28 1.18
N ILE A 265 16.66 -13.20 0.43
CA ILE A 265 18.00 -12.63 0.22
C ILE A 265 17.97 -11.12 0.44
N PHE A 266 18.48 -10.68 1.58
CA PHE A 266 18.70 -9.28 1.94
C PHE A 266 20.22 -8.99 2.06
N ASN A 267 20.59 -7.81 2.55
CA ASN A 267 21.99 -7.35 2.58
C ASN A 267 22.95 -8.34 3.26
N ASN A 268 22.59 -8.82 4.45
CA ASN A 268 23.43 -9.74 5.22
C ASN A 268 23.67 -11.06 4.50
N ASP A 269 22.67 -11.56 3.74
CA ASP A 269 22.73 -12.83 3.04
C ASP A 269 23.72 -12.81 1.87
N VAL A 270 24.01 -11.63 1.34
CA VAL A 270 25.02 -11.38 0.31
C VAL A 270 26.27 -10.70 0.86
N CYS A 271 26.49 -10.78 2.17
CA CYS A 271 27.70 -10.30 2.83
C CYS A 271 27.91 -8.79 2.72
N LEU A 272 26.82 -8.04 2.77
CA LEU A 272 26.83 -6.60 3.00
C LEU A 272 26.47 -6.33 4.46
N GLU A 273 27.15 -5.36 5.06
CA GLU A 273 26.94 -4.98 6.45
C GLU A 273 25.51 -4.48 6.69
N VAL A 274 24.91 -4.93 7.80
CA VAL A 274 23.72 -4.30 8.38
C VAL A 274 23.98 -4.10 9.87
N ASN A 275 23.84 -2.86 10.34
CA ASN A 275 23.94 -2.50 11.76
C ASN A 275 25.19 -3.04 12.48
N GLY A 276 26.37 -2.98 11.83
CA GLY A 276 27.63 -3.44 12.44
C GLY A 276 27.84 -4.96 12.42
N THR A 277 26.98 -5.71 11.74
CA THR A 277 27.06 -7.18 11.67
C THR A 277 27.30 -7.66 10.23
N PHE A 278 28.10 -8.73 10.11
CA PHE A 278 28.36 -9.45 8.86
C PHE A 278 28.10 -10.95 9.13
N ASN A 279 27.34 -11.60 8.25
CA ASN A 279 27.05 -13.03 8.37
C ASN A 279 27.97 -13.91 7.51
N CYS A 280 29.08 -13.35 7.04
CA CYS A 280 29.96 -14.04 6.10
C CYS A 280 31.40 -14.05 6.60
N ASP A 281 31.89 -15.25 6.92
CA ASP A 281 33.29 -15.53 7.26
C ASP A 281 34.21 -15.39 6.03
N GLY A 282 34.24 -14.20 5.41
CA GLY A 282 35.02 -13.91 4.20
C GLY A 282 34.44 -14.50 2.90
N GLN A 283 33.22 -15.02 2.91
CA GLN A 283 32.53 -15.57 1.73
C GLN A 283 31.69 -14.52 0.99
N SER A 284 31.19 -14.88 -0.20
CA SER A 284 30.34 -13.99 -1.04
C SER A 284 28.83 -14.12 -0.78
N VAL A 285 28.42 -15.19 -0.09
CA VAL A 285 27.04 -15.49 0.35
C VAL A 285 27.14 -16.10 1.76
N ASP A 286 26.12 -15.91 2.59
CA ASP A 286 25.99 -16.57 3.90
C ASP A 286 26.14 -18.11 3.76
N PRO A 287 27.10 -18.75 4.45
CA PRO A 287 27.32 -20.19 4.38
C PRO A 287 26.11 -21.05 4.77
N GLU A 288 25.27 -20.58 5.69
CA GLU A 288 24.04 -21.29 6.11
C GLU A 288 22.98 -21.22 5.01
N LEU A 289 22.84 -20.07 4.35
CA LEU A 289 21.98 -19.94 3.18
C LEU A 289 22.46 -20.84 2.04
N GLN A 290 23.78 -20.88 1.78
CA GLN A 290 24.35 -21.75 0.75
C GLN A 290 24.08 -23.23 1.06
N SER A 291 24.21 -23.64 2.33
CA SER A 291 23.92 -25.00 2.77
C SER A 291 22.45 -25.37 2.58
N SER A 292 21.51 -24.46 2.85
CA SER A 292 20.09 -24.67 2.59
C SER A 292 19.77 -24.76 1.08
N MET A 293 20.45 -23.98 0.24
CA MET A 293 20.34 -24.11 -1.22
C MET A 293 20.89 -25.45 -1.72
N ASP A 294 21.99 -25.94 -1.15
CA ASP A 294 22.56 -27.23 -1.50
C ASP A 294 21.67 -28.40 -1.04
N PHE A 295 20.97 -28.25 0.10
CA PHE A 295 19.91 -29.17 0.50
C PHE A 295 18.79 -29.26 -0.56
N ALA A 296 18.32 -28.13 -1.09
CA ALA A 296 17.31 -28.13 -2.14
C ALA A 296 17.79 -28.87 -3.41
N LYS A 297 19.05 -28.64 -3.82
CA LYS A 297 19.69 -29.35 -4.94
C LYS A 297 19.79 -30.85 -4.67
N ALA A 298 20.15 -31.26 -3.45
CA ALA A 298 20.23 -32.67 -3.06
C ALA A 298 18.87 -33.38 -3.14
N HIS A 299 17.78 -32.66 -2.90
CA HIS A 299 16.39 -33.13 -3.08
C HIS A 299 15.86 -32.97 -4.52
N ASN A 300 16.72 -32.58 -5.46
CA ASN A 300 16.37 -32.32 -6.86
C ASN A 300 15.19 -31.33 -7.02
N LYS A 301 15.14 -30.32 -6.14
CA LYS A 301 14.14 -29.26 -6.16
C LYS A 301 14.73 -27.98 -6.75
N PRO A 302 14.06 -27.31 -7.69
CA PRO A 302 14.55 -26.03 -8.18
C PRO A 302 14.40 -24.93 -7.11
N ILE A 303 15.29 -23.95 -7.21
CA ILE A 303 15.40 -22.85 -6.24
C ILE A 303 14.62 -21.63 -6.72
N ILE A 304 13.91 -21.00 -5.78
CA ILE A 304 13.25 -19.71 -5.93
C ILE A 304 13.84 -18.73 -4.91
N ILE A 305 14.12 -17.51 -5.33
CA ILE A 305 14.31 -16.38 -4.41
C ILE A 305 12.95 -15.73 -4.23
N ALA A 306 12.34 -16.01 -3.08
CA ALA A 306 10.96 -15.67 -2.77
C ALA A 306 10.82 -14.24 -2.22
N GLU A 307 11.87 -13.72 -1.60
CA GLU A 307 11.98 -12.36 -1.09
C GLU A 307 13.39 -11.85 -1.35
N SER A 308 13.51 -10.63 -1.87
CA SER A 308 14.80 -9.94 -1.97
C SER A 308 14.59 -8.45 -2.01
N ALA A 309 15.39 -7.70 -1.24
CA ALA A 309 15.41 -6.24 -1.26
C ALA A 309 16.79 -5.73 -0.83
N ALA A 310 17.22 -4.61 -1.42
CA ALA A 310 18.29 -3.82 -0.81
C ALA A 310 17.71 -3.13 0.43
N GLN A 311 18.32 -3.32 1.60
CA GLN A 311 17.94 -2.64 2.84
C GLN A 311 18.91 -1.52 3.17
N ALA A 312 18.62 -0.65 4.16
CA ALA A 312 19.65 0.24 4.68
C ALA A 312 20.75 -0.60 5.38
N PRO A 313 22.04 -0.28 5.25
CA PRO A 313 22.62 0.90 4.60
C PRO A 313 22.85 0.78 3.08
N ALA A 314 22.63 -0.37 2.43
CA ALA A 314 22.89 -0.54 1.00
C ALA A 314 22.09 0.43 0.11
N THR A 315 20.86 0.78 0.50
CA THR A 315 20.04 1.81 -0.17
C THR A 315 20.53 3.24 0.07
N GLY A 316 21.43 3.44 1.05
CA GLY A 316 22.00 4.75 1.40
C GLY A 316 23.05 5.29 0.43
N SER A 317 23.53 4.49 -0.53
CA SER A 317 24.39 4.98 -1.61
C SER A 317 24.18 4.22 -2.91
N VAL A 318 24.34 4.91 -4.04
CA VAL A 318 24.23 4.30 -5.39
C VAL A 318 25.20 3.13 -5.56
N SER A 319 26.43 3.25 -5.04
CA SER A 319 27.43 2.19 -5.16
C SER A 319 27.04 0.94 -4.36
N ALA A 320 26.62 1.11 -3.10
CA ALA A 320 26.25 -0.03 -2.25
C ALA A 320 24.99 -0.73 -2.78
N PHE A 321 24.02 0.02 -3.31
CA PHE A 321 22.84 -0.53 -3.95
C PHE A 321 23.24 -1.38 -5.18
N LYS A 322 24.07 -0.85 -6.08
CA LYS A 322 24.58 -1.63 -7.22
C LYS A 322 25.31 -2.89 -6.80
N THR A 323 26.14 -2.82 -5.76
CA THR A 323 26.85 -3.98 -5.21
C THR A 323 25.88 -5.05 -4.69
N TYR A 324 24.80 -4.66 -4.01
CA TYR A 324 23.76 -5.59 -3.60
C TYR A 324 23.13 -6.30 -4.82
N LEU A 325 22.76 -5.53 -5.86
CA LEU A 325 22.19 -6.08 -7.09
C LEU A 325 23.14 -7.05 -7.80
N ASP A 326 24.44 -6.71 -7.89
CA ASP A 326 25.44 -7.59 -8.49
C ASP A 326 25.56 -8.92 -7.74
N LYS A 327 25.59 -8.86 -6.41
CA LYS A 327 25.68 -10.05 -5.57
C LYS A 327 24.41 -10.89 -5.62
N LEU A 328 23.23 -10.26 -5.60
CA LEU A 328 21.95 -10.95 -5.80
C LEU A 328 21.93 -11.68 -7.16
N HIS A 329 22.42 -11.03 -8.22
CA HIS A 329 22.55 -11.66 -9.54
C HIS A 329 23.52 -12.85 -9.52
N GLN A 330 24.66 -12.74 -8.83
CA GLN A 330 25.59 -13.86 -8.67
C GLN A 330 24.93 -15.06 -7.98
N VAL A 331 24.12 -14.84 -6.93
CA VAL A 331 23.36 -15.94 -6.30
C VAL A 331 22.41 -16.61 -7.30
N VAL A 332 21.69 -15.81 -8.09
CA VAL A 332 20.76 -16.30 -9.12
C VAL A 332 21.48 -17.18 -10.16
N VAL A 333 22.64 -16.74 -10.64
CA VAL A 333 23.41 -17.46 -11.66
C VAL A 333 24.04 -18.73 -11.09
N ASN A 334 24.72 -18.62 -9.95
CA ASN A 334 25.49 -19.72 -9.35
C ASN A 334 24.61 -20.87 -8.86
N ASN A 335 23.36 -20.58 -8.49
CA ASN A 335 22.41 -21.58 -7.98
C ASN A 335 21.30 -21.94 -8.98
N ASP A 336 21.44 -21.49 -10.23
CA ASP A 336 20.49 -21.73 -11.32
C ASP A 336 19.01 -21.45 -10.93
N VAL A 337 18.78 -20.32 -10.27
CA VAL A 337 17.46 -19.92 -9.73
C VAL A 337 16.40 -19.83 -10.82
N ARG A 338 15.20 -20.37 -10.55
CA ARG A 338 14.06 -20.42 -11.48
C ARG A 338 13.10 -19.24 -11.39
N LEU A 339 12.98 -18.63 -10.23
CA LEU A 339 12.14 -17.46 -10.01
C LEU A 339 12.82 -16.51 -9.01
N LEU A 340 12.79 -15.22 -9.30
CA LEU A 340 13.26 -14.15 -8.44
C LEU A 340 12.09 -13.19 -8.20
N ALA A 341 11.70 -13.02 -6.95
CA ALA A 341 10.81 -11.95 -6.52
C ALA A 341 11.64 -10.84 -5.85
N TYR A 342 11.65 -9.66 -6.48
CA TYR A 342 12.31 -8.47 -5.97
C TYR A 342 11.29 -7.49 -5.40
N ILE A 343 11.48 -7.11 -4.14
CA ILE A 343 10.62 -6.18 -3.43
C ILE A 343 11.08 -4.76 -3.73
N ASN A 344 10.31 -4.04 -4.54
CA ASN A 344 10.61 -2.70 -5.01
C ASN A 344 9.71 -1.67 -4.29
N SER A 345 10.03 -1.34 -3.04
CA SER A 345 9.14 -0.58 -2.15
C SER A 345 9.89 0.49 -1.36
N ASN A 346 9.20 1.59 -1.06
CA ASN A 346 9.65 2.57 -0.09
C ASN A 346 9.11 2.20 1.29
N TRP A 347 9.81 1.33 1.99
CA TRP A 347 9.32 0.75 3.24
C TRP A 347 8.95 1.80 4.31
N PRO A 348 9.75 2.87 4.56
CA PRO A 348 9.44 3.86 5.57
C PRO A 348 8.10 4.60 5.41
N ILE A 349 7.65 4.86 4.17
CA ILE A 349 6.37 5.56 3.96
C ILE A 349 5.17 4.68 4.30
N HIS A 350 5.39 3.37 4.39
CA HIS A 350 4.38 2.37 4.73
C HIS A 350 4.50 1.91 6.20
N GLY A 351 5.11 2.73 7.06
CA GLY A 351 5.20 2.50 8.50
C GLY A 351 6.30 1.53 8.96
N TRP A 352 7.15 1.04 8.05
CA TRP A 352 8.29 0.21 8.41
C TRP A 352 9.44 1.05 8.97
N ASP A 353 10.28 0.42 9.79
CA ASP A 353 11.46 1.06 10.36
C ASP A 353 12.41 1.59 9.27
N ALA A 354 13.09 2.70 9.55
CA ALA A 354 13.99 3.37 8.60
C ALA A 354 15.10 2.45 8.06
N ASN A 355 15.48 1.41 8.81
CA ASN A 355 16.50 0.44 8.40
C ASN A 355 16.09 -0.43 7.19
N TRP A 356 14.79 -0.50 6.87
CA TRP A 356 14.33 -1.18 5.64
C TRP A 356 14.67 -0.37 4.37
N GLY A 357 14.75 0.96 4.48
CA GLY A 357 15.17 1.85 3.40
C GLY A 357 14.23 1.91 2.19
N ASP A 358 14.69 2.52 1.09
CA ASP A 358 13.95 2.61 -0.18
C ASP A 358 14.60 1.71 -1.23
N SER A 359 13.96 0.59 -1.55
CA SER A 359 14.47 -0.41 -2.49
C SER A 359 13.99 -0.19 -3.93
N ARG A 360 13.37 0.96 -4.24
CA ARG A 360 12.86 1.25 -5.58
C ARG A 360 14.00 1.55 -6.56
N VAL A 361 14.19 0.67 -7.55
CA VAL A 361 15.30 0.78 -8.50
C VAL A 361 15.11 1.88 -9.53
N GLU A 362 13.87 2.27 -9.83
CA GLU A 362 13.53 3.28 -10.82
C GLU A 362 13.76 4.72 -10.36
N VAL A 363 13.89 4.95 -9.04
CA VAL A 363 13.99 6.29 -8.45
C VAL A 363 15.35 6.94 -8.70
N ASN A 364 16.43 6.14 -8.76
CA ASN A 364 17.77 6.64 -9.04
C ASN A 364 18.22 6.23 -10.44
N ALA A 365 18.56 7.20 -11.30
CA ALA A 365 18.92 6.95 -12.70
C ALA A 365 20.10 5.96 -12.87
N ALA A 366 21.12 6.02 -12.00
CA ALA A 366 22.27 5.14 -12.09
C ALA A 366 21.96 3.72 -11.62
N VAL A 367 21.10 3.56 -10.60
CA VAL A 367 20.61 2.24 -10.15
C VAL A 367 19.67 1.64 -11.19
N LYS A 368 18.77 2.45 -11.77
CA LYS A 368 17.87 2.05 -12.85
C LYS A 368 18.59 1.49 -14.07
N GLU A 369 19.61 2.19 -14.58
CA GLU A 369 20.35 1.69 -15.74
C GLU A 369 21.18 0.45 -15.41
N HIS A 370 21.71 0.35 -14.18
CA HIS A 370 22.38 -0.86 -13.69
C HIS A 370 21.42 -2.05 -13.62
N TRP A 371 20.23 -1.84 -13.04
CA TRP A 371 19.17 -2.83 -13.00
C TRP A 371 18.79 -3.32 -14.39
N LYS A 372 18.57 -2.41 -15.35
CA LYS A 372 18.27 -2.76 -16.74
C LYS A 372 19.35 -3.61 -17.39
N SER A 373 20.62 -3.31 -17.12
CA SER A 373 21.75 -4.06 -17.70
C SER A 373 21.82 -5.53 -17.27
N ILE A 374 21.25 -5.87 -16.10
CA ILE A 374 21.30 -7.21 -15.51
C ILE A 374 19.96 -7.94 -15.62
N TYR A 375 18.88 -7.27 -15.22
CA TYR A 375 17.57 -7.86 -14.94
C TYR A 375 16.55 -7.67 -16.07
N VAL A 376 16.89 -6.95 -17.14
CA VAL A 376 16.02 -6.75 -18.31
C VAL A 376 16.64 -7.41 -19.55
N GLY A 377 16.09 -8.57 -19.92
CA GLY A 377 16.58 -9.40 -21.04
C GLY A 377 17.48 -10.56 -20.59
N GLY A 378 17.99 -11.33 -21.57
CA GLY A 378 18.89 -12.46 -21.31
C GLY A 378 18.23 -13.60 -20.52
N ARG A 379 18.71 -13.82 -19.28
CA ARG A 379 18.23 -14.87 -18.36
C ARG A 379 16.84 -14.57 -17.79
N TYR A 380 16.47 -13.31 -17.64
CA TYR A 380 15.27 -12.90 -16.92
C TYR A 380 14.06 -12.78 -17.85
N ILE A 381 13.05 -13.60 -17.61
CA ILE A 381 11.79 -13.59 -18.35
C ILE A 381 10.96 -12.38 -17.88
N GLN A 382 10.45 -11.61 -18.85
CA GLN A 382 9.59 -10.44 -18.66
C GLN A 382 8.13 -10.75 -19.07
N GLY A 383 7.21 -9.83 -18.77
CA GLY A 383 5.75 -10.01 -18.94
C GLY A 383 5.23 -9.95 -20.38
N ASP A 384 6.06 -9.55 -21.35
CA ASP A 384 5.74 -9.60 -22.78
C ASP A 384 6.05 -10.96 -23.43
N GLY A 385 6.54 -11.93 -22.63
CA GLY A 385 6.91 -13.26 -23.12
C GLY A 385 8.14 -13.27 -24.01
N SER A 386 8.80 -12.12 -24.21
CA SER A 386 10.06 -12.04 -24.91
C SER A 386 11.20 -12.41 -23.94
N SER A 387 11.88 -13.51 -24.23
CA SER A 387 13.34 -13.40 -24.19
C SER A 387 13.68 -12.77 -25.53
N THR A 388 13.99 -11.47 -25.59
CA THR A 388 14.50 -10.85 -26.81
C THR A 388 15.83 -11.50 -27.18
N GLY A 389 15.74 -12.64 -27.85
CA GLY A 389 16.86 -13.36 -28.44
C GLY A 389 17.31 -12.60 -29.67
N GLY A 390 18.41 -11.89 -29.51
CA GLY A 390 19.12 -11.21 -30.58
C GLY A 390 20.41 -10.55 -30.14
N GLY A 391 21.07 -11.05 -29.09
CA GLY A 391 22.45 -10.67 -28.84
C GLY A 391 23.33 -11.35 -29.89
N SER A 392 23.98 -10.59 -30.76
CA SER A 392 25.13 -11.12 -31.49
C SER A 392 26.26 -11.36 -30.48
N THR A 393 27.10 -12.39 -30.71
CA THR A 393 28.36 -12.52 -29.99
C THR A 393 29.13 -11.19 -30.06
N PRO A 394 29.85 -10.78 -29.00
CA PRO A 394 30.51 -9.47 -28.99
C PRO A 394 31.47 -9.28 -30.15
N ALA A 395 31.71 -8.02 -30.52
CA ALA A 395 32.72 -7.70 -31.51
C ALA A 395 34.12 -8.10 -30.99
N THR A 396 34.97 -8.62 -31.89
CA THR A 396 36.31 -9.09 -31.51
C THR A 396 37.19 -7.92 -31.05
N PRO A 397 37.82 -8.02 -29.86
CA PRO A 397 38.84 -7.07 -29.42
C PRO A 397 40.02 -7.08 -30.39
N ASN A 398 40.69 -5.95 -30.61
CA ASN A 398 41.86 -5.88 -31.48
C ASN A 398 42.99 -5.04 -30.85
N GLY A 399 44.13 -4.94 -31.53
CA GLY A 399 45.25 -4.12 -31.05
C GLY A 399 45.87 -4.63 -29.74
N LEU A 400 45.77 -5.93 -29.44
CA LEU A 400 46.38 -6.51 -28.24
C LEU A 400 47.90 -6.33 -28.31
N GLN A 401 48.48 -5.73 -27.26
CA GLN A 401 49.91 -5.58 -27.04
C GLN A 401 50.29 -6.20 -25.71
N ALA A 402 51.46 -6.81 -25.65
CA ALA A 402 52.03 -7.39 -24.44
C ALA A 402 53.41 -6.79 -24.22
N THR A 403 53.65 -6.21 -23.03
CA THR A 403 54.92 -5.57 -22.68
C THR A 403 55.46 -6.16 -21.39
N ALA A 404 56.68 -6.69 -21.42
CA ALA A 404 57.36 -7.17 -20.22
C ALA A 404 57.77 -5.98 -19.36
N ASN A 405 57.16 -5.88 -18.17
CA ASN A 405 57.43 -4.80 -17.23
C ASN A 405 58.54 -5.18 -16.24
N SER A 406 58.71 -6.47 -15.96
CA SER A 406 59.78 -6.97 -15.08
C SER A 406 60.19 -8.40 -15.43
N SER A 407 61.06 -9.00 -14.59
CA SER A 407 61.38 -10.42 -14.67
C SER A 407 60.21 -11.34 -14.30
N SER A 408 59.09 -10.82 -13.80
CA SER A 408 57.93 -11.62 -13.38
C SER A 408 56.58 -11.03 -13.73
N GLN A 409 56.52 -10.00 -14.59
CA GLN A 409 55.28 -9.31 -14.95
C GLN A 409 55.25 -8.93 -16.42
N ILE A 410 54.13 -9.22 -17.09
CA ILE A 410 53.79 -8.75 -18.43
C ILE A 410 52.44 -8.02 -18.37
N VAL A 411 52.38 -6.81 -18.92
CA VAL A 411 51.16 -6.01 -19.01
C VAL A 411 50.57 -6.11 -20.42
N LEU A 412 49.26 -6.36 -20.49
CA LEU A 412 48.46 -6.45 -21.69
C LEU A 412 47.60 -5.21 -21.85
N THR A 413 47.48 -4.71 -23.08
CA THR A 413 46.53 -3.66 -23.46
C THR A 413 45.85 -4.03 -24.77
N TRP A 414 44.56 -3.75 -24.94
CA TRP A 414 43.81 -4.00 -26.17
C TRP A 414 42.76 -2.90 -26.40
N SER A 415 42.20 -2.83 -27.60
CA SER A 415 41.05 -1.98 -27.90
C SER A 415 39.77 -2.77 -27.80
N ASP A 416 38.83 -2.23 -27.04
CA ASP A 416 37.46 -2.70 -26.99
C ASP A 416 36.69 -2.19 -28.22
N ASN A 417 36.04 -3.12 -28.92
CA ASN A 417 35.21 -2.83 -30.09
C ASN A 417 33.76 -3.27 -29.87
N ALA A 418 33.44 -3.87 -28.73
CA ALA A 418 32.11 -4.34 -28.38
C ALA A 418 31.42 -3.28 -27.51
N ASN A 419 30.09 -3.29 -27.53
CA ASN A 419 29.23 -2.46 -26.66
C ASN A 419 28.16 -3.32 -25.99
N ASN A 420 28.33 -4.63 -26.07
CA ASN A 420 27.36 -5.66 -25.72
C ASN A 420 28.04 -6.87 -25.07
N GLU A 421 29.30 -6.72 -24.66
CA GLU A 421 30.11 -7.66 -23.92
C GLU A 421 29.84 -7.54 -22.41
N SER A 422 29.85 -8.69 -21.75
CA SER A 422 29.81 -8.79 -20.29
C SER A 422 31.22 -8.78 -19.70
N GLY A 423 32.25 -9.00 -20.52
CA GLY A 423 33.66 -8.93 -20.14
C GLY A 423 34.60 -9.54 -21.17
N PHE A 424 35.86 -9.73 -20.79
CA PHE A 424 36.91 -10.30 -21.64
C PHE A 424 37.61 -11.49 -20.96
N TYR A 425 37.82 -12.56 -21.72
CA TYR A 425 38.69 -13.66 -21.31
C TYR A 425 40.10 -13.44 -21.83
N ILE A 426 41.08 -13.53 -20.93
CA ILE A 426 42.51 -13.45 -21.25
C ILE A 426 43.08 -14.86 -21.21
N GLU A 427 43.69 -15.28 -22.31
CA GLU A 427 44.37 -16.56 -22.39
C GLU A 427 45.87 -16.37 -22.62
N ARG A 428 46.67 -17.27 -22.03
CA ARG A 428 48.13 -17.30 -22.09
C ARG A 428 48.64 -18.65 -22.59
N SER A 429 49.76 -18.62 -23.32
CA SER A 429 50.52 -19.79 -23.74
C SER A 429 52.02 -19.59 -23.52
N THR A 430 52.74 -20.67 -23.20
CA THR A 430 54.20 -20.76 -23.21
C THR A 430 54.73 -21.53 -24.43
N GLY A 431 53.87 -21.83 -25.42
CA GLY A 431 54.22 -22.57 -26.64
C GLY A 431 53.46 -23.89 -26.85
N THR A 432 52.69 -24.36 -25.86
CA THR A 432 51.87 -25.58 -25.93
C THR A 432 50.40 -25.29 -25.60
N GLY A 433 49.67 -24.69 -26.54
CA GLY A 433 48.24 -24.37 -26.38
C GLY A 433 47.97 -23.16 -25.47
N PHE A 434 46.79 -22.55 -25.62
CA PHE A 434 46.35 -21.41 -24.81
C PHE A 434 45.46 -21.89 -23.66
N VAL A 435 45.67 -21.30 -22.48
CA VAL A 435 44.87 -21.54 -21.27
C VAL A 435 44.36 -20.20 -20.76
N GLN A 436 43.09 -20.13 -20.39
CA GLN A 436 42.50 -18.94 -19.77
C GLN A 436 43.12 -18.68 -18.39
N ILE A 437 43.65 -17.48 -18.20
CA ILE A 437 44.32 -17.06 -16.95
C ILE A 437 43.51 -16.01 -16.17
N ALA A 438 42.58 -15.30 -16.82
CA ALA A 438 41.73 -14.31 -16.18
C ALA A 438 40.45 -14.04 -16.98
N SER A 439 39.45 -13.48 -16.28
CA SER A 439 38.29 -12.81 -16.85
C SER A 439 38.20 -11.41 -16.23
N VAL A 440 37.99 -10.38 -17.05
CA VAL A 440 37.82 -8.98 -16.59
C VAL A 440 36.47 -8.45 -17.07
N GLY A 441 35.91 -7.46 -16.36
CA GLY A 441 34.59 -6.91 -16.67
C GLY A 441 34.51 -6.18 -18.02
N ALA A 442 33.30 -5.82 -18.44
CA ALA A 442 33.03 -5.05 -19.66
C ALA A 442 33.81 -3.72 -19.68
N ASN A 443 34.17 -3.25 -20.88
CA ASN A 443 34.99 -2.04 -21.11
C ASN A 443 36.41 -2.03 -20.52
N ILE A 444 36.88 -3.09 -19.85
CA ILE A 444 38.27 -3.19 -19.40
C ILE A 444 39.18 -3.50 -20.59
N THR A 445 40.20 -2.68 -20.78
CA THR A 445 41.11 -2.73 -21.93
C THR A 445 42.57 -3.06 -21.56
N THR A 446 42.83 -3.37 -20.28
CA THR A 446 44.18 -3.64 -19.77
C THR A 446 44.18 -4.78 -18.74
N TYR A 447 45.25 -5.58 -18.70
CA TYR A 447 45.42 -6.66 -17.70
C TYR A 447 46.91 -6.89 -17.38
N SER A 448 47.27 -7.07 -16.11
CA SER A 448 48.65 -7.39 -15.70
C SER A 448 48.78 -8.85 -15.28
N ASP A 449 49.58 -9.62 -16.02
CA ASP A 449 49.90 -11.00 -15.70
C ASP A 449 51.17 -11.06 -14.84
N ASN A 450 51.01 -11.52 -13.60
CA ASN A 450 52.03 -11.47 -12.54
C ASN A 450 52.54 -12.88 -12.17
N GLY A 451 53.69 -12.94 -11.49
CA GLY A 451 54.25 -14.20 -11.00
C GLY A 451 54.88 -15.06 -12.11
N LEU A 452 55.33 -14.43 -13.19
CA LEU A 452 55.92 -15.08 -14.35
C LEU A 452 57.38 -15.48 -14.10
N SER A 453 57.83 -16.51 -14.80
CA SER A 453 59.23 -16.92 -14.77
C SER A 453 60.08 -15.94 -15.55
N ALA A 454 61.26 -15.59 -15.04
CA ALA A 454 62.20 -14.68 -15.70
C ALA A 454 62.71 -15.24 -17.05
N ALA A 455 63.08 -14.33 -17.96
CA ALA A 455 63.57 -14.68 -19.30
C ALA A 455 62.67 -15.64 -20.10
N THR A 456 61.37 -15.64 -19.82
CA THR A 456 60.40 -16.58 -20.43
C THR A 456 59.45 -15.83 -21.33
N THR A 457 59.29 -16.31 -22.57
CA THR A 457 58.34 -15.75 -23.53
C THR A 457 56.95 -16.31 -23.27
N TYR A 458 55.98 -15.42 -23.11
CA TYR A 458 54.55 -15.74 -23.02
C TYR A 458 53.81 -15.13 -24.20
N GLN A 459 52.84 -15.86 -24.73
CA GLN A 459 51.92 -15.42 -25.78
C GLN A 459 50.52 -15.26 -25.21
N TYR A 460 49.79 -14.24 -25.65
CA TYR A 460 48.47 -13.87 -25.14
C TYR A 460 47.47 -13.67 -26.27
N ARG A 461 46.20 -13.94 -25.99
CA ARG A 461 45.04 -13.55 -26.82
C ARG A 461 43.85 -13.23 -25.93
N VAL A 462 42.97 -12.34 -26.40
CA VAL A 462 41.81 -11.87 -25.63
C VAL A 462 40.53 -12.06 -26.46
N SER A 463 39.45 -12.52 -25.85
CA SER A 463 38.11 -12.56 -26.48
C SER A 463 37.09 -11.88 -25.59
N ALA A 464 36.22 -11.05 -26.17
CA ALA A 464 35.04 -10.52 -25.49
C ALA A 464 34.00 -11.64 -25.34
N HIS A 465 33.20 -11.62 -24.28
CA HIS A 465 32.14 -12.61 -24.06
C HIS A 465 30.85 -11.95 -23.59
N ASN A 466 29.72 -12.51 -24.00
CA ASN A 466 28.42 -12.22 -23.42
C ASN A 466 27.59 -13.52 -23.35
N THR A 467 26.35 -13.39 -22.95
CA THR A 467 25.38 -14.50 -22.86
C THR A 467 25.06 -15.18 -24.20
N SER A 468 25.41 -14.55 -25.32
CA SER A 468 25.23 -15.09 -26.69
C SER A 468 26.45 -15.83 -27.22
N GLY A 469 27.56 -15.82 -26.48
CA GLY A 469 28.81 -16.53 -26.77
C GLY A 469 30.04 -15.63 -26.76
N ASN A 470 31.21 -16.22 -27.05
CA ASN A 470 32.46 -15.47 -27.14
C ASN A 470 32.62 -14.88 -28.55
N SER A 471 33.26 -13.71 -28.63
CA SER A 471 33.79 -13.17 -29.88
C SER A 471 34.88 -14.08 -30.46
N GLY A 472 35.31 -13.83 -31.69
CA GLY A 472 36.64 -14.28 -32.12
C GLY A 472 37.74 -13.69 -31.21
N TYR A 473 38.88 -14.36 -31.11
CA TYR A 473 40.03 -13.85 -30.35
C TYR A 473 40.72 -12.69 -31.08
N SER A 474 41.31 -11.77 -30.32
CA SER A 474 42.20 -10.71 -30.81
C SER A 474 43.42 -11.27 -31.54
N ASN A 475 44.25 -10.37 -32.10
CA ASN A 475 45.61 -10.74 -32.49
C ASN A 475 46.37 -11.32 -31.29
N GLN A 476 47.31 -12.23 -31.56
CA GLN A 476 48.21 -12.72 -30.51
C GLN A 476 49.30 -11.68 -30.25
N ALA A 477 49.64 -11.49 -28.98
CA ALA A 477 50.73 -10.63 -28.54
C ALA A 477 51.69 -11.43 -27.65
N SER A 478 53.00 -11.17 -27.75
CA SER A 478 53.98 -11.89 -26.96
C SER A 478 55.01 -10.96 -26.32
N ALA A 479 55.40 -11.25 -25.09
CA ALA A 479 56.52 -10.59 -24.43
C ALA A 479 57.38 -11.61 -23.69
N THR A 480 58.68 -11.30 -23.58
CA THR A 480 59.64 -12.10 -22.81
C THR A 480 59.97 -11.32 -21.55
N THR A 481 59.69 -11.90 -20.38
CA THR A 481 60.05 -11.30 -19.10
C THR A 481 61.54 -11.03 -19.01
N ASN A 482 61.94 -9.98 -18.30
CA ASN A 482 63.35 -9.58 -18.21
C ASN A 482 64.20 -10.68 -17.52
N THR A 483 65.49 -10.77 -17.85
CA THR A 483 66.41 -11.72 -17.19
C THR A 483 66.61 -11.33 -15.73
N GLY A 484 66.22 -12.22 -14.81
CA GLY A 484 66.38 -11.99 -13.38
C GLY A 484 67.83 -12.19 -12.95
N GLY A 485 68.54 -11.11 -12.64
CA GLY A 485 69.70 -11.13 -11.75
C GLY A 485 70.90 -10.26 -12.13
N GLY A 486 71.11 -9.18 -11.36
CA GLY A 486 72.40 -8.76 -10.80
C GLY A 486 73.42 -8.02 -11.69
N SER A 487 73.58 -6.71 -11.46
CA SER A 487 74.87 -6.01 -11.64
C SER A 487 74.90 -4.70 -10.85
N SER A 488 75.99 -4.53 -10.11
CA SER A 488 76.46 -3.38 -9.34
C SER A 488 76.74 -2.12 -10.16
N ASP A 489 76.79 -0.99 -9.45
CA ASP A 489 77.39 0.32 -9.81
C ASP A 489 76.49 1.43 -10.41
N CYS A 490 75.46 1.82 -9.65
CA CYS A 490 74.97 3.21 -9.50
C CYS A 490 74.33 3.28 -8.09
N ALA A 491 74.82 4.15 -7.21
CA ALA A 491 74.33 4.23 -5.83
C ALA A 491 72.83 4.57 -5.79
N ALA A 492 72.04 3.72 -5.15
CA ALA A 492 70.57 3.78 -5.11
C ALA A 492 70.01 4.77 -4.08
N ASP A 493 70.87 5.43 -3.30
CA ASP A 493 70.43 6.34 -2.24
C ASP A 493 70.95 7.76 -2.47
N CYS A 494 70.04 8.74 -2.36
CA CYS A 494 70.38 10.14 -2.16
C CYS A 494 70.84 10.31 -0.69
N PRO A 495 72.11 10.64 -0.40
CA PRO A 495 72.53 10.96 0.96
C PRO A 495 71.97 12.33 1.33
N THR A 496 71.40 12.45 2.51
CA THR A 496 70.83 13.69 3.04
C THR A 496 71.91 14.77 3.21
N GLY A 497 71.71 15.94 2.58
CA GLY A 497 72.51 17.14 2.89
C GLY A 497 72.73 18.21 1.80
N TYR A 498 72.45 17.95 0.51
CA TYR A 498 72.59 18.97 -0.57
C TYR A 498 71.54 18.77 -1.69
N ASN A 499 71.22 19.84 -2.43
CA ASN A 499 70.32 19.80 -3.59
C ASN A 499 71.06 19.23 -4.82
N TYR A 500 70.64 18.06 -5.31
CA TYR A 500 71.13 17.43 -6.55
C TYR A 500 70.06 17.53 -7.65
N TYR A 501 70.49 17.60 -8.92
CA TYR A 501 69.63 17.70 -10.09
C TYR A 501 69.80 16.48 -11.00
N LEU A 502 68.71 16.00 -11.61
CA LEU A 502 68.70 14.84 -12.50
C LEU A 502 68.86 15.30 -13.96
N CYS A 503 69.95 14.91 -14.64
CA CYS A 503 70.06 15.02 -16.11
C CYS A 503 70.24 13.59 -16.65
N GLY A 504 69.20 13.05 -17.30
CA GLY A 504 69.18 11.65 -17.73
C GLY A 504 69.01 10.67 -16.56
N GLN A 505 69.74 9.55 -16.58
CA GLN A 505 69.61 8.44 -15.60
C GLN A 505 70.63 8.52 -14.43
N CYS A 506 71.27 9.68 -14.19
CA CYS A 506 72.25 9.88 -13.11
C CYS A 506 72.01 11.21 -12.34
N TRP A 507 72.29 11.22 -11.03
CA TRP A 507 72.24 12.41 -10.15
C TRP A 507 73.54 13.23 -10.21
N VAL A 508 73.47 14.55 -10.44
CA VAL A 508 74.63 15.46 -10.49
C VAL A 508 74.44 16.71 -9.62
N SER A 509 75.54 17.36 -9.22
CA SER A 509 75.52 18.54 -8.34
C SER A 509 75.07 19.83 -9.05
N GLU A 510 74.60 20.84 -8.29
CA GLU A 510 74.15 22.15 -8.82
C GLU A 510 75.18 22.85 -9.72
N ALA A 511 76.47 22.69 -9.41
CA ALA A 511 77.57 23.27 -10.20
C ALA A 511 77.71 22.62 -11.59
N GLN A 512 77.32 21.35 -11.73
CA GLN A 512 77.39 20.62 -13.00
C GLN A 512 76.16 20.89 -13.88
N ALA A 513 74.99 21.09 -13.27
CA ALA A 513 73.73 21.38 -13.97
C ALA A 513 73.75 22.70 -14.77
N ARG A 514 74.48 23.72 -14.29
CA ARG A 514 74.56 25.04 -14.96
C ARG A 514 75.39 25.07 -16.24
N SER A 515 76.13 24.00 -16.58
CA SER A 515 76.95 23.93 -17.79
C SER A 515 76.34 23.13 -18.95
N GLY A 516 75.22 22.42 -18.71
CA GLY A 516 74.65 21.43 -19.64
C GLY A 516 73.28 21.75 -20.24
N GLY A 517 72.63 22.86 -19.88
CA GLY A 517 71.40 23.32 -20.56
C GLY A 517 70.12 22.50 -20.28
N CYS A 518 69.99 21.83 -19.12
CA CYS A 518 68.73 21.16 -18.71
C CYS A 518 67.73 22.22 -18.16
N THR A 519 66.53 22.39 -18.75
CA THR A 519 65.55 23.46 -18.38
C THR A 519 64.10 22.99 -18.14
N GLU A 520 63.83 21.71 -17.91
CA GLU A 520 62.46 21.27 -17.60
C GLU A 520 62.27 20.98 -16.11
N THR A 521 61.40 21.78 -15.46
CA THR A 521 60.67 21.39 -14.26
C THR A 521 59.27 20.95 -14.69
N CYS A 522 58.92 19.70 -14.45
CA CYS A 522 57.53 19.22 -14.58
C CYS A 522 56.99 18.81 -13.21
N SER A 523 55.91 19.47 -12.81
CA SER A 523 54.90 18.94 -11.91
C SER A 523 54.10 17.87 -12.66
N GLY A 524 53.87 16.71 -12.02
CA GLY A 524 53.01 15.65 -12.55
C GLY A 524 53.46 14.26 -12.11
N GLY A 525 52.78 13.73 -11.09
CA GLY A 525 52.50 12.31 -10.83
C GLY A 525 53.49 11.24 -11.26
N ASN A 526 54.30 10.79 -10.30
CA ASN A 526 55.09 9.56 -10.39
C ASN A 526 54.47 8.51 -9.46
N ASN A 527 53.81 7.49 -10.02
CA ASN A 527 53.55 6.23 -9.30
C ASN A 527 54.74 5.28 -9.47
N GLY A 528 55.90 5.75 -9.00
CA GLY A 528 56.77 4.87 -8.25
C GLY A 528 56.08 4.63 -6.90
N ASN A 529 56.22 3.43 -6.35
CA ASN A 529 55.75 3.06 -5.02
C ASN A 529 56.55 3.89 -3.98
N THR A 530 56.19 5.16 -3.85
CA THR A 530 56.64 6.10 -2.83
C THR A 530 55.45 6.43 -1.94
N VAL A 531 55.75 6.71 -0.67
CA VAL A 531 54.73 7.17 0.29
C VAL A 531 53.95 8.36 -0.31
N PRO A 532 52.61 8.42 -0.18
CA PRO A 532 51.81 9.45 -0.82
C PRO A 532 52.16 10.89 -0.41
N ASN A 533 51.77 11.86 -1.25
CA ASN A 533 51.87 13.27 -0.92
C ASN A 533 50.91 13.65 0.23
N THR A 534 51.41 14.47 1.15
CA THR A 534 50.62 14.90 2.31
C THR A 534 49.36 15.68 1.89
N PRO A 535 48.17 15.31 2.38
CA PRO A 535 46.94 16.08 2.17
C PRO A 535 47.05 17.48 2.78
N THR A 536 46.37 18.48 2.22
CA THR A 536 46.44 19.88 2.72
C THR A 536 45.07 20.52 2.84
N GLY A 537 44.97 21.66 3.53
CA GLY A 537 43.72 22.42 3.60
C GLY A 537 42.60 21.72 4.38
N LEU A 538 42.97 20.89 5.37
CA LEU A 538 42.00 20.23 6.23
C LEU A 538 41.19 21.29 6.99
N SER A 539 39.87 21.18 6.95
CA SER A 539 38.92 21.97 7.72
C SER A 539 37.93 21.06 8.44
N ALA A 540 37.41 21.52 9.58
CA ALA A 540 36.46 20.78 10.40
C ALA A 540 35.27 21.69 10.74
N SER A 541 34.05 21.24 10.51
CA SER A 541 32.82 21.98 10.78
C SER A 541 31.88 21.17 11.66
N THR A 542 31.47 21.74 12.79
CA THR A 542 30.48 21.13 13.68
C THR A 542 29.12 21.06 13.01
N VAL A 543 28.48 19.89 13.07
CA VAL A 543 27.12 19.66 12.54
C VAL A 543 26.12 19.47 13.68
N SER A 544 26.49 18.71 14.72
CA SER A 544 25.59 18.40 15.85
C SER A 544 26.36 18.19 17.16
N SER A 545 25.67 17.75 18.22
CA SER A 545 26.28 17.36 19.49
C SER A 545 27.11 16.08 19.41
N SER A 546 27.01 15.32 18.33
CA SER A 546 27.75 14.07 18.14
C SER A 546 28.39 13.94 16.75
N GLN A 547 28.43 15.02 15.95
CA GLN A 547 28.97 14.98 14.59
C GLN A 547 29.81 16.22 14.22
N ILE A 548 30.97 15.96 13.62
CA ILE A 548 31.84 16.94 12.96
C ILE A 548 32.18 16.43 11.55
N ASN A 549 32.01 17.29 10.54
CA ASN A 549 32.40 16.98 9.16
C ASN A 549 33.79 17.55 8.85
N LEU A 550 34.60 16.80 8.12
CA LEU A 550 35.95 17.15 7.66
C LEU A 550 36.00 17.27 6.15
N THR A 551 36.78 18.22 5.65
CA THR A 551 37.13 18.34 4.22
C THR A 551 38.61 18.68 4.07
N TRP A 552 39.29 18.14 3.05
CA TRP A 552 40.69 18.43 2.73
C TRP A 552 40.95 18.37 1.22
N ASN A 553 42.08 18.90 0.79
CA ASN A 553 42.58 18.77 -0.58
C ASN A 553 43.48 17.53 -0.68
N ASP A 554 43.15 16.68 -1.65
CA ASP A 554 44.01 15.60 -2.08
C ASP A 554 45.13 16.13 -2.98
N ASN A 555 46.37 15.75 -2.65
CA ASN A 555 47.58 16.12 -3.38
C ASN A 555 48.33 14.89 -3.93
N SER A 556 47.76 13.70 -3.75
CA SER A 556 48.31 12.42 -4.16
C SER A 556 47.51 11.87 -5.34
N ASP A 557 48.18 11.08 -6.16
CA ASP A 557 47.60 10.29 -7.26
C ASP A 557 48.01 8.81 -7.16
N ASN A 558 48.55 8.45 -6.00
CA ASN A 558 49.24 7.20 -5.73
C ASN A 558 48.85 6.58 -4.38
N GLU A 559 47.93 7.20 -3.66
CA GLU A 559 47.35 6.75 -2.42
C GLU A 559 46.34 5.63 -2.66
N GLN A 560 46.27 4.69 -1.74
CA GLN A 560 45.22 3.67 -1.65
C GLN A 560 44.12 4.11 -0.67
N GLY A 561 44.34 5.20 0.07
CA GLY A 561 43.35 5.86 0.90
C GLY A 561 43.94 6.91 1.83
N PHE A 562 43.13 7.45 2.72
CA PHE A 562 43.51 8.45 3.73
C PHE A 562 43.15 7.96 5.13
N ASN A 563 44.10 8.04 6.05
CA ASN A 563 43.89 7.79 7.46
C ASN A 563 43.44 9.10 8.13
N ILE A 564 42.25 9.09 8.73
CA ILE A 564 41.74 10.20 9.54
C ILE A 564 42.07 9.88 10.99
N GLU A 565 42.84 10.77 11.61
CA GLU A 565 43.13 10.68 13.03
C GLU A 565 42.47 11.82 13.79
N ARG A 566 42.03 11.49 15.01
CA ARG A 566 41.30 12.38 15.91
C ARG A 566 41.99 12.42 17.27
N SER A 567 41.94 13.58 17.91
CA SER A 567 42.35 13.78 19.30
C SER A 567 41.35 14.67 20.04
N THR A 568 41.10 14.37 21.31
CA THR A 568 40.38 15.27 22.23
C THR A 568 41.33 16.20 23.00
N ASN A 569 42.65 15.98 22.93
CA ASN A 569 43.69 16.72 23.64
C ASN A 569 44.67 17.41 22.66
N THR A 570 45.79 17.98 23.13
CA THR A 570 46.73 18.74 22.29
C THR A 570 47.89 17.93 21.71
N GLY A 571 47.96 16.60 21.90
CA GLY A 571 49.17 15.84 21.54
C GLY A 571 49.02 14.37 21.12
N GLU A 572 47.95 13.64 21.47
CA GLU A 572 47.81 12.21 21.14
C GLU A 572 46.64 11.96 20.18
N PHE A 573 46.95 11.54 18.96
CA PHE A 573 45.98 11.29 17.89
C PHE A 573 45.79 9.78 17.70
N THR A 574 44.54 9.35 17.61
CA THR A 574 44.16 7.97 17.30
C THR A 574 43.45 7.92 15.96
N GLN A 575 43.74 6.90 15.16
CA GLN A 575 43.06 6.70 13.88
C GLN A 575 41.60 6.31 14.13
N VAL A 576 40.67 7.09 13.59
CA VAL A 576 39.22 6.88 13.73
C VAL A 576 38.57 6.35 12.46
N ALA A 577 39.21 6.56 11.30
CA ALA A 577 38.78 5.99 10.04
C ALA A 577 39.92 5.88 9.03
N SER A 578 39.70 5.06 8.00
CA SER A 578 40.46 5.07 6.76
C SER A 578 39.48 5.14 5.59
N VAL A 579 39.62 6.12 4.70
CA VAL A 579 38.76 6.34 3.53
C VAL A 579 39.52 6.04 2.24
N GLY A 580 38.82 5.65 1.18
CA GLY A 580 39.46 5.18 -0.07
C GLY A 580 40.14 6.28 -0.91
N VAL A 581 40.74 5.85 -2.02
CA VAL A 581 41.44 6.69 -3.03
C VAL A 581 40.60 7.89 -3.47
N GLY A 582 41.22 9.07 -3.59
CA GLY A 582 40.57 10.30 -4.04
C GLY A 582 39.53 10.91 -3.08
N ALA A 583 39.41 10.41 -1.84
CA ALA A 583 38.49 10.98 -0.86
C ALA A 583 39.00 12.34 -0.33
N THR A 584 38.13 13.35 -0.36
CA THR A 584 38.41 14.72 0.09
C THR A 584 37.53 15.17 1.26
N SER A 585 36.76 14.26 1.86
CA SER A 585 35.87 14.56 2.99
C SER A 585 35.54 13.34 3.84
N TYR A 586 35.20 13.55 5.12
CA TYR A 586 34.80 12.50 6.06
C TYR A 586 33.86 13.04 7.14
N ASN A 587 32.81 12.30 7.49
CA ASN A 587 31.86 12.68 8.54
C ASN A 587 32.15 11.85 9.81
N ASP A 588 32.64 12.51 10.86
CA ASP A 588 32.96 11.87 12.13
C ASP A 588 31.76 11.93 13.08
N ASN A 589 31.16 10.77 13.35
CA ASN A 589 29.91 10.60 14.09
C ASN A 589 30.14 9.89 15.44
N GLY A 590 29.16 9.96 16.35
CA GLY A 590 29.24 9.32 17.66
C GLY A 590 30.17 10.04 18.65
N LEU A 591 30.37 11.35 18.43
CA LEU A 591 31.24 12.18 19.24
C LEU A 591 30.60 12.56 20.58
N SER A 592 31.43 12.71 21.61
CA SER A 592 31.02 13.26 22.88
C SER A 592 30.71 14.74 22.71
N ALA A 593 29.65 15.18 23.34
CA ALA A 593 29.11 16.49 23.11
C ALA A 593 29.88 17.59 23.85
N GLY A 594 29.88 18.81 23.33
CA GLY A 594 30.65 19.94 23.88
C GLY A 594 32.17 19.74 23.85
N THR A 595 32.66 18.71 23.14
CA THR A 595 34.04 18.29 23.17
C THR A 595 34.75 18.79 21.92
N THR A 596 35.87 19.49 22.10
CA THR A 596 36.71 19.92 20.97
C THR A 596 37.50 18.73 20.45
N TYR A 597 37.20 18.32 19.22
CA TYR A 597 37.98 17.33 18.51
C TYR A 597 38.94 18.02 17.53
N ARG A 598 40.18 17.53 17.52
CA ARG A 598 41.24 17.94 16.60
C ARG A 598 41.49 16.80 15.64
N TYR A 599 41.65 17.12 14.37
CA TYR A 599 41.80 16.17 13.30
C TYR A 599 43.06 16.44 12.52
N ARG A 600 43.67 15.38 12.02
CA ARG A 600 44.71 15.42 10.99
C ARG A 600 44.52 14.24 10.06
N VAL A 601 44.86 14.41 8.78
CA VAL A 601 44.67 13.39 7.76
C VAL A 601 46.00 13.10 7.08
N SER A 602 46.31 11.83 6.84
CA SER A 602 47.46 11.41 6.03
C SER A 602 47.00 10.46 4.93
N ALA A 603 47.62 10.51 3.77
CA ALA A 603 47.39 9.57 2.68
C ALA A 603 48.28 8.32 2.89
N HIS A 604 47.84 7.13 2.48
CA HIS A 604 48.62 5.90 2.62
C HIS A 604 48.49 5.02 1.38
N ASN A 605 49.54 4.26 1.11
CA ASN A 605 49.54 3.16 0.14
C ASN A 605 50.44 2.03 0.65
N THR A 606 50.68 1.02 -0.18
CA THR A 606 51.59 -0.10 0.14
C THR A 606 53.04 0.30 0.46
N SER A 607 53.48 1.52 0.13
CA SER A 607 54.81 2.04 0.49
C SER A 607 54.88 2.68 1.88
N GLY A 608 53.74 2.99 2.49
CA GLY A 608 53.65 3.64 3.80
C GLY A 608 52.70 4.83 3.80
N THR A 609 52.71 5.57 4.91
CA THR A 609 51.79 6.68 5.19
C THR A 609 52.51 8.03 5.08
N SER A 610 51.89 9.00 4.41
CA SER A 610 52.39 10.36 4.21
C SER A 610 52.59 11.10 5.53
N GLY A 611 53.17 12.31 5.44
CA GLY A 611 53.01 13.29 6.52
C GLY A 611 51.54 13.63 6.74
N TYR A 612 51.20 14.17 7.92
CA TYR A 612 49.84 14.61 8.21
C TYR A 612 49.57 16.03 7.68
N SER A 613 48.31 16.28 7.32
CA SER A 613 47.80 17.61 7.00
C SER A 613 47.98 18.61 8.15
N ASN A 614 47.62 19.88 7.90
CA ASN A 614 47.38 20.81 9.01
C ASN A 614 46.33 20.22 9.96
N GLN A 615 46.42 20.55 11.25
CA GLN A 615 45.38 20.16 12.19
C GLN A 615 44.17 21.10 12.01
N ALA A 616 42.97 20.51 11.99
CA ALA A 616 41.72 21.24 12.04
C ALA A 616 40.96 20.88 13.31
N SER A 617 40.22 21.81 13.90
CA SER A 617 39.46 21.53 15.11
C SER A 617 38.06 22.10 15.04
N ALA A 618 37.11 21.35 15.56
CA ALA A 618 35.75 21.80 15.77
C ALA A 618 35.23 21.26 17.12
N THR A 619 34.32 21.98 17.74
CA THR A 619 33.71 21.59 19.02
C THR A 619 32.31 21.14 18.75
N THR A 620 31.99 19.87 19.04
CA THR A 620 30.61 19.38 18.95
C THR A 620 29.69 20.25 19.80
N ASN A 621 28.44 20.40 19.40
CA ASN A 621 27.48 21.18 20.19
C ASN A 621 27.41 20.56 21.61
N SER A 622 27.34 21.39 22.65
CA SER A 622 27.24 20.92 24.04
C SER A 622 25.98 20.07 24.21
N GLY A 623 26.17 18.77 24.41
CA GLY A 623 25.08 17.83 24.68
C GLY A 623 24.99 17.66 26.18
N GLY A 624 23.76 17.74 26.69
CA GLY A 624 23.46 17.33 28.05
C GLY A 624 23.90 15.88 28.22
N GLY A 625 25.01 15.68 28.93
CA GLY A 625 25.54 14.38 29.27
C GLY A 625 25.37 14.13 30.76
N SER A 626 24.75 13.02 31.12
CA SER A 626 25.10 12.34 32.37
C SER A 626 26.34 11.46 32.09
N GLY A 627 27.42 11.66 32.85
CA GLY A 627 28.59 10.78 32.78
C GLY A 627 29.84 11.27 33.52
N ASP A 628 29.73 11.43 34.84
CA ASP A 628 30.75 11.27 35.88
C ASP A 628 32.19 11.84 35.71
N CYS A 629 32.43 12.98 36.37
CA CYS A 629 33.61 13.16 37.21
C CYS A 629 33.27 12.55 38.59
N ALA A 630 33.94 11.47 38.99
CA ALA A 630 33.62 10.77 40.23
C ALA A 630 33.76 11.67 41.48
N ALA A 631 32.62 11.79 42.17
CA ALA A 631 32.41 11.69 43.61
C ALA A 631 33.14 12.65 44.56
N ASP A 632 32.29 13.45 45.22
CA ASP A 632 32.41 14.05 46.55
C ASP A 632 33.30 15.27 46.74
N CYS A 633 32.65 16.44 46.77
CA CYS A 633 33.06 17.54 47.64
C CYS A 633 32.14 17.55 48.88
N PRO A 634 32.66 17.36 50.10
CA PRO A 634 31.85 17.36 51.32
C PRO A 634 31.23 18.73 51.57
N SER A 635 29.98 18.74 52.05
CA SER A 635 29.26 19.95 52.45
C SER A 635 30.03 20.76 53.50
N GLY A 636 30.29 22.05 53.24
CA GLY A 636 30.74 22.98 54.29
C GLY A 636 31.47 24.26 53.91
N TYR A 637 31.92 24.48 52.66
CA TYR A 637 32.63 25.73 52.30
C TYR A 637 32.28 26.21 50.88
N ASN A 638 32.30 27.54 50.69
CA ASN A 638 32.04 28.20 49.40
C ASN A 638 33.29 28.15 48.51
N TYR A 639 33.17 27.58 47.31
CA TYR A 639 34.19 27.59 46.26
C TYR A 639 33.77 28.51 45.11
N TYR A 640 34.74 29.17 44.48
CA TYR A 640 34.53 30.14 43.39
C TYR A 640 35.02 29.56 42.06
N LEU A 641 34.31 29.83 40.97
CA LEU A 641 34.64 29.37 39.64
C LEU A 641 35.57 30.40 38.96
N CYS A 642 36.74 29.96 38.51
CA CYS A 642 37.68 30.79 37.76
C CYS A 642 38.19 29.92 36.60
N GLY A 643 37.55 30.05 35.44
CA GLY A 643 37.67 29.09 34.33
C GLY A 643 36.86 27.80 34.57
N GLN A 644 37.38 26.64 34.14
CA GLN A 644 36.67 25.35 34.16
C GLN A 644 36.95 24.49 35.42
N CYS A 645 37.42 25.10 36.52
CA CYS A 645 37.72 24.41 37.78
C CYS A 645 37.26 25.22 39.00
N TRP A 646 36.81 24.53 40.06
CA TRP A 646 36.44 25.14 41.34
C TRP A 646 37.70 25.44 42.19
N VAL A 647 37.88 26.68 42.64
CA VAL A 647 39.02 27.09 43.48
C VAL A 647 38.55 27.75 44.79
N SER A 648 39.40 27.73 45.82
CA SER A 648 39.07 28.33 47.13
C SER A 648 39.06 29.87 47.10
N GLU A 649 38.37 30.51 48.05
CA GLU A 649 38.26 31.99 48.14
C GLU A 649 39.62 32.71 48.15
N ALA A 650 40.65 32.10 48.75
CA ALA A 650 42.00 32.66 48.81
C ALA A 650 42.71 32.68 47.44
N GLN A 651 42.35 31.77 46.53
CA GLN A 651 42.89 31.68 45.17
C GLN A 651 42.12 32.56 44.17
N ALA A 652 40.84 32.85 44.45
CA ALA A 652 40.01 33.74 43.62
C ALA A 652 40.44 35.22 43.71
N ARG A 653 40.90 35.67 44.89
CA ARG A 653 41.30 37.08 45.13
C ARG A 653 42.61 37.49 44.45
N SER A 654 43.48 36.55 44.08
CA SER A 654 44.74 36.82 43.37
C SER A 654 44.60 36.78 41.83
N ALA A 655 43.48 36.28 41.30
CA ALA A 655 43.26 36.06 39.87
C ALA A 655 42.20 36.97 39.22
N GLY A 656 41.49 37.80 39.98
CA GLY A 656 40.63 38.86 39.44
C GLY A 656 39.31 38.41 38.80
N CYS A 657 38.77 37.24 39.16
CA CYS A 657 37.48 36.72 38.66
C CYS A 657 36.27 37.34 39.42
N THR A 658 35.25 37.85 38.72
CA THR A 658 34.15 38.67 39.31
C THR A 658 32.70 38.24 39.02
N GLU A 659 32.42 37.02 38.55
CA GLU A 659 31.02 36.61 38.28
C GLU A 659 30.56 35.44 39.15
N THR A 660 29.41 35.64 39.79
CA THR A 660 28.63 34.64 40.53
C THR A 660 27.35 34.33 39.77
N CYS A 661 27.08 33.06 39.46
CA CYS A 661 25.74 32.61 39.09
C CYS A 661 25.05 32.02 40.33
N ASP A 662 23.95 32.65 40.74
CA ASP A 662 22.98 32.11 41.69
C ASP A 662 22.21 30.96 41.00
N GLY A 663 22.05 29.84 41.70
CA GLY A 663 21.61 28.57 41.13
C GLY A 663 20.09 28.47 40.88
N GLY A 664 19.72 27.76 39.81
CA GLY A 664 18.37 27.22 39.58
C GLY A 664 18.47 25.76 39.11
N ASN A 665 18.00 24.84 39.95
CA ASN A 665 18.09 23.38 39.88
C ASN A 665 17.67 22.73 38.54
N ASN A 666 18.50 21.81 38.02
CA ASN A 666 18.00 20.64 37.30
C ASN A 666 17.70 19.53 38.32
N GLY A 667 16.43 19.45 38.70
CA GLY A 667 15.90 18.38 39.53
C GLY A 667 14.39 18.41 39.47
N ASN A 668 13.79 17.53 38.66
CA ASN A 668 12.39 17.15 38.74
C ASN A 668 11.38 18.34 38.73
N THR A 669 11.48 19.24 37.75
CA THR A 669 10.53 20.36 37.56
C THR A 669 9.83 20.29 36.20
N VAL A 670 8.65 20.89 36.11
CA VAL A 670 7.91 21.05 34.84
C VAL A 670 8.72 21.89 33.84
N PRO A 671 8.57 21.68 32.52
CA PRO A 671 9.36 22.40 31.52
C PRO A 671 9.13 23.91 31.51
N ASN A 672 10.05 24.66 30.92
CA ASN A 672 9.92 26.10 30.66
C ASN A 672 8.95 26.39 29.51
N ASP A 673 8.23 27.50 29.62
CA ASP A 673 7.22 27.89 28.63
C ASP A 673 7.87 28.19 27.26
N PRO A 674 7.35 27.64 26.14
CA PRO A 674 7.77 28.03 24.80
C PRO A 674 7.46 29.51 24.56
N THR A 675 8.23 30.20 23.71
CA THR A 675 7.99 31.64 23.42
C THR A 675 8.04 31.94 21.94
N GLY A 676 7.62 33.13 21.52
CA GLY A 676 7.74 33.56 20.13
C GLY A 676 6.87 32.76 19.16
N LEU A 677 5.73 32.24 19.62
CA LEU A 677 4.78 31.54 18.75
C LEU A 677 4.25 32.53 17.70
N SER A 678 4.34 32.14 16.43
CA SER A 678 3.84 32.85 15.27
C SER A 678 2.96 31.92 14.44
N ALA A 679 1.87 32.46 13.87
CA ALA A 679 0.94 31.75 13.01
C ALA A 679 0.83 32.51 11.68
N THR A 680 1.05 31.81 10.56
CA THR A 680 1.00 32.38 9.22
C THR A 680 0.00 31.62 8.37
N ALA A 681 -1.04 32.29 7.87
CA ALA A 681 -1.97 31.69 6.92
C ALA A 681 -1.26 31.46 5.58
N ILE A 682 -1.33 30.22 5.11
CA ILE A 682 -0.71 29.78 3.86
C ILE A 682 -1.77 29.68 2.76
N SER A 683 -2.99 29.27 3.09
CA SER A 683 -4.09 29.13 2.14
C SER A 683 -5.45 29.37 2.81
N SER A 684 -6.54 29.18 2.06
CA SER A 684 -7.90 29.17 2.60
C SER A 684 -8.15 28.02 3.58
N SER A 685 -7.23 27.05 3.68
CA SER A 685 -7.37 25.92 4.58
C SER A 685 -6.10 25.56 5.34
N GLN A 686 -5.07 26.40 5.35
CA GLN A 686 -3.82 26.06 6.04
C GLN A 686 -3.20 27.26 6.76
N ILE A 687 -2.75 27.03 7.99
CA ILE A 687 -1.97 27.95 8.81
C ILE A 687 -0.75 27.19 9.33
N ASN A 688 0.45 27.74 9.12
CA ASN A 688 1.69 27.20 9.67
C ASN A 688 2.10 27.94 10.93
N LEU A 689 2.56 27.19 11.94
CA LEU A 689 3.00 27.67 13.24
C LEU A 689 4.51 27.50 13.39
N THR A 690 5.15 28.46 14.06
CA THR A 690 6.57 28.38 14.47
C THR A 690 6.72 28.97 15.88
N TRP A 691 7.60 28.42 16.72
CA TRP A 691 7.88 28.92 18.08
C TRP A 691 9.33 28.65 18.50
N ASN A 692 9.78 29.34 19.55
CA ASN A 692 11.05 29.10 20.21
C ASN A 692 10.87 28.12 21.37
N ASP A 693 11.71 27.10 21.37
CA ASP A 693 11.87 26.20 22.50
C ASP A 693 12.80 26.83 23.56
N ASN A 694 12.33 26.90 24.80
CA ASN A 694 13.08 27.40 25.95
C ASN A 694 13.32 26.31 27.00
N SER A 695 12.84 25.11 26.74
CA SER A 695 13.02 23.94 27.59
C SER A 695 14.19 23.12 27.08
N ASN A 696 14.77 22.36 28.00
CA ASN A 696 15.77 21.33 27.68
C ASN A 696 15.48 20.02 28.42
N ASN A 697 14.29 19.93 28.99
CA ASN A 697 13.81 18.85 29.84
C ASN A 697 12.38 18.39 29.45
N GLU A 698 11.90 18.81 28.28
CA GLU A 698 10.63 18.46 27.68
C GLU A 698 10.72 17.16 26.87
N GLN A 699 9.65 16.38 26.89
CA GLN A 699 9.45 15.21 26.04
C GLN A 699 8.74 15.59 24.73
N GLY A 700 8.08 16.74 24.71
CA GLY A 700 7.39 17.26 23.53
C GLY A 700 6.57 18.51 23.84
N PHE A 701 5.78 18.92 22.86
CA PHE A 701 4.90 20.09 22.94
C PHE A 701 3.47 19.74 22.59
N TYR A 702 2.53 20.26 23.38
CA TYR A 702 1.12 20.27 23.03
C TYR A 702 0.79 21.54 22.25
N VAL A 703 0.29 21.36 21.03
CA VAL A 703 -0.23 22.44 20.19
C VAL A 703 -1.74 22.50 20.40
N GLU A 704 -2.23 23.65 20.84
CA GLU A 704 -3.65 23.88 21.07
C GLU A 704 -4.19 24.99 20.16
N GLN A 705 -5.47 24.87 19.78
CA GLN A 705 -6.17 25.81 18.93
C GLN A 705 -7.51 26.20 19.55
N ALA A 706 -7.96 27.41 19.26
CA ALA A 706 -9.30 27.89 19.53
C ALA A 706 -9.83 28.67 18.31
N GLY A 707 -11.15 28.81 18.20
CA GLY A 707 -11.77 29.77 17.30
C GLY A 707 -11.50 31.23 17.73
N SER A 708 -12.07 32.18 16.97
CA SER A 708 -12.00 33.62 17.24
C SER A 708 -12.46 34.00 18.65
N THR A 709 -13.42 33.24 19.20
CA THR A 709 -13.82 33.24 20.61
C THR A 709 -14.03 31.80 21.06
N GLY A 710 -13.67 31.45 22.30
CA GLY A 710 -13.82 30.08 22.82
C GLY A 710 -12.60 29.54 23.58
N ALA A 711 -12.76 28.32 24.10
CA ALA A 711 -11.72 27.60 24.83
C ALA A 711 -10.75 26.90 23.87
N PHE A 712 -9.49 26.75 24.29
CA PHE A 712 -8.46 26.04 23.54
C PHE A 712 -8.61 24.52 23.68
N THR A 713 -8.42 23.81 22.57
CA THR A 713 -8.38 22.36 22.48
C THR A 713 -7.05 21.92 21.90
N GLN A 714 -6.48 20.83 22.43
CA GLN A 714 -5.25 20.25 21.90
C GLN A 714 -5.51 19.60 20.55
N ILE A 715 -4.75 20.01 19.53
CA ILE A 715 -4.87 19.53 18.15
C ILE A 715 -3.70 18.65 17.72
N ALA A 716 -2.56 18.73 18.41
CA ALA A 716 -1.40 17.87 18.15
C ALA A 716 -0.48 17.77 19.38
N SER A 717 0.31 16.69 19.40
CA SER A 717 1.49 16.55 20.26
C SER A 717 2.69 16.33 19.34
N VAL A 718 3.72 17.17 19.45
CA VAL A 718 4.95 17.07 18.64
C VAL A 718 6.15 16.76 19.55
N GLY A 719 7.14 16.06 19.03
CA GLY A 719 8.29 15.58 19.82
C GLY A 719 9.18 16.71 20.37
N ALA A 720 10.08 16.37 21.29
CA ALA A 720 11.06 17.29 21.87
C ALA A 720 11.90 18.00 20.79
N GLY A 721 12.24 19.28 21.00
CA GLY A 721 12.96 20.12 20.04
C GLY A 721 12.21 20.52 18.76
N VAL A 722 10.95 20.08 18.57
CA VAL A 722 10.13 20.54 17.42
C VAL A 722 9.66 21.97 17.65
N THR A 723 9.94 22.84 16.68
CA THR A 723 9.68 24.29 16.75
C THR A 723 8.71 24.78 15.67
N SER A 724 8.05 23.88 14.95
CA SER A 724 7.07 24.24 13.92
C SER A 724 5.97 23.18 13.75
N TYR A 725 4.81 23.60 13.26
CA TYR A 725 3.66 22.71 13.01
C TYR A 725 2.79 23.27 11.88
N SER A 726 2.41 22.44 10.90
CA SER A 726 1.52 22.85 9.80
C SER A 726 0.10 22.38 10.08
N HIS A 727 -0.83 23.31 10.28
CA HIS A 727 -2.24 23.01 10.53
C HIS A 727 -3.06 23.23 9.24
N SER A 728 -3.37 22.14 8.54
CA SER A 728 -4.18 22.12 7.32
C SER A 728 -5.66 21.82 7.60
N ARG A 729 -6.51 21.93 6.57
CA ARG A 729 -7.97 21.67 6.57
C ARG A 729 -8.79 22.61 7.48
N LEU A 730 -8.31 23.83 7.63
CA LEU A 730 -8.98 24.92 8.34
C LEU A 730 -10.13 25.50 7.49
N LEU A 731 -11.14 26.07 8.13
CA LEU A 731 -12.22 26.78 7.43
C LEU A 731 -11.66 28.06 6.81
N ALA A 732 -12.10 28.41 5.61
CA ALA A 732 -11.69 29.64 4.93
C ALA A 732 -12.21 30.90 5.64
N SER A 733 -11.49 32.02 5.50
CA SER A 733 -11.79 33.29 6.18
C SER A 733 -12.04 33.18 7.68
N THR A 734 -11.51 32.14 8.31
CA THR A 734 -11.77 31.83 9.71
C THR A 734 -10.52 32.13 10.51
N THR A 735 -10.72 32.91 11.57
CA THR A 735 -9.64 33.33 12.46
C THR A 735 -9.44 32.28 13.54
N TYR A 736 -8.24 31.75 13.61
CA TYR A 736 -7.82 30.76 14.58
C TYR A 736 -6.76 31.34 15.51
N ARG A 737 -6.86 30.98 16.79
CA ARG A 737 -5.87 31.31 17.81
C ARG A 737 -5.15 30.04 18.22
N TYR A 738 -3.85 30.15 18.45
CA TYR A 738 -2.96 29.05 18.78
C TYR A 738 -2.17 29.37 20.03
N ARG A 739 -1.87 28.34 20.82
CA ARG A 739 -0.89 28.39 21.90
C ARG A 739 -0.19 27.05 22.01
N VAL A 740 1.05 27.06 22.47
CA VAL A 740 1.86 25.85 22.59
C VAL A 740 2.41 25.77 24.01
N ARG A 741 2.49 24.57 24.60
CA ARG A 741 3.19 24.35 25.88
C ARG A 741 4.06 23.10 25.80
N ALA A 742 5.18 23.11 26.48
CA ALA A 742 6.05 21.96 26.64
C ALA A 742 5.50 21.01 27.71
N TYR A 743 5.79 19.71 27.61
CA TYR A 743 5.43 18.72 28.62
C TYR A 743 6.56 17.73 28.87
N ASN A 744 6.59 17.15 30.06
CA ASN A 744 7.41 15.97 30.38
C ASN A 744 6.68 15.09 31.41
N GLY A 745 7.36 14.04 31.89
CA GLY A 745 6.83 13.13 32.90
C GLY A 745 6.56 13.75 34.29
N VAL A 746 7.00 14.99 34.53
CA VAL A 746 6.73 15.75 35.78
C VAL A 746 5.46 16.59 35.64
N GLY A 747 5.20 17.14 34.46
CA GLY A 747 4.01 17.92 34.17
C GLY A 747 4.19 18.86 32.99
N ASN A 748 3.23 19.77 32.80
CA ASN A 748 3.22 20.70 31.67
C ASN A 748 3.78 22.07 32.07
N SER A 749 4.48 22.72 31.16
CA SER A 749 4.83 24.14 31.28
C SER A 749 3.57 25.02 31.23
N GLY A 750 3.74 26.31 31.51
CA GLY A 750 2.81 27.34 31.05
C GLY A 750 2.81 27.44 29.52
N TYR A 751 1.82 28.14 28.98
CA TYR A 751 1.66 28.30 27.53
C TYR A 751 2.52 29.45 27.00
N SER A 752 2.90 29.34 25.73
CA SER A 752 3.42 30.43 24.92
C SER A 752 2.45 31.61 24.84
N ASN A 753 2.91 32.71 24.23
CA ASN A 753 2.00 33.73 23.73
C ASN A 753 0.96 33.11 22.79
N GLU A 754 -0.25 33.69 22.74
CA GLU A 754 -1.22 33.32 21.72
C GLU A 754 -0.80 33.89 20.37
N ALA A 755 -0.88 33.09 19.31
CA ALA A 755 -0.70 33.52 17.93
C ALA A 755 -2.02 33.39 17.17
N THR A 756 -2.35 34.37 16.33
CA THR A 756 -3.61 34.39 15.60
C THR A 756 -3.34 34.52 14.11
N ALA A 757 -4.04 33.73 13.29
CA ALA A 757 -4.06 33.89 11.85
C ALA A 757 -5.46 33.60 11.30
N THR A 758 -5.83 34.33 10.25
CA THR A 758 -7.07 34.14 9.50
C THR A 758 -6.72 33.47 8.20
N THR A 759 -7.28 32.29 7.96
CA THR A 759 -7.13 31.61 6.66
C THR A 759 -7.64 32.50 5.53
N ASN A 760 -7.08 32.32 4.35
CA ASN A 760 -7.46 33.14 3.19
C ASN A 760 -8.94 32.87 2.80
N ASN A 761 -9.53 33.79 2.05
CA ASN A 761 -10.92 33.66 1.60
C ASN A 761 -11.07 32.48 0.60
N SER A 762 -12.21 31.81 0.61
CA SER A 762 -12.52 30.71 -0.34
C SER A 762 -13.15 31.19 -1.65
N SER A 763 -13.27 32.50 -1.86
CA SER A 763 -13.69 33.04 -3.17
C SER A 763 -12.54 33.00 -4.16
N SER A 764 -12.74 32.31 -5.28
CA SER A 764 -11.96 32.52 -6.49
C SER A 764 -11.95 34.00 -6.87
N HIS A 765 -10.78 34.63 -6.86
CA HIS A 765 -10.62 35.98 -7.40
C HIS A 765 -10.39 35.89 -8.90
N CYS A 766 -11.46 35.93 -9.70
CA CYS A 766 -11.30 36.10 -11.16
C CYS A 766 -11.26 37.58 -11.60
N ASN A 767 -11.51 38.55 -10.69
CA ASN A 767 -11.85 39.93 -11.11
C ASN A 767 -11.20 41.06 -10.26
N ASN A 768 -10.10 40.83 -9.53
CA ASN A 768 -9.52 41.86 -8.65
C ASN A 768 -8.50 42.80 -9.35
N ASN A 769 -8.15 42.57 -10.63
CA ASN A 769 -7.17 43.36 -11.39
C ASN A 769 -5.77 43.46 -10.74
N VAL A 770 -5.41 42.50 -9.88
CA VAL A 770 -4.09 42.38 -9.26
C VAL A 770 -3.43 41.11 -9.77
N GLN A 771 -2.15 41.19 -10.14
CA GLN A 771 -1.34 40.04 -10.58
C GLN A 771 -0.46 39.57 -9.41
N ASP A 772 -0.84 38.47 -8.76
CA ASP A 772 -0.10 37.89 -7.63
C ASP A 772 0.13 36.37 -7.72
N GLY A 773 -0.25 35.73 -8.84
CA GLY A 773 0.20 34.38 -9.19
C GLY A 773 -0.67 33.24 -8.69
N ASP A 774 -1.94 33.52 -8.35
CA ASP A 774 -2.96 32.52 -8.04
C ASP A 774 -3.84 32.11 -9.26
N GLU A 775 -3.50 32.59 -10.46
CA GLU A 775 -4.28 32.40 -11.69
C GLU A 775 -3.85 31.16 -12.50
N THR A 776 -4.48 30.00 -12.26
CA THR A 776 -4.46 28.90 -13.25
C THR A 776 -5.46 29.20 -14.38
N GLY A 777 -5.05 30.09 -15.31
CA GLY A 777 -5.60 30.38 -16.65
C GLY A 777 -6.70 31.46 -16.73
N VAL A 778 -6.57 32.64 -17.36
CA VAL A 778 -5.54 33.30 -18.21
C VAL A 778 -5.68 34.83 -18.06
N ASP A 779 -4.57 35.57 -17.97
CA ASP A 779 -4.30 36.73 -18.84
C ASP A 779 -2.84 36.70 -19.35
N CYS A 780 -2.62 35.94 -20.42
CA CYS A 780 -1.54 36.23 -21.35
C CYS A 780 -2.14 37.19 -22.37
N GLY A 781 -1.79 38.47 -22.28
CA GLY A 781 -2.25 39.47 -23.23
C GLY A 781 -2.00 39.04 -24.68
N GLY A 782 -3.09 38.72 -25.41
CA GLY A 782 -3.14 38.67 -26.87
C GLY A 782 -3.41 37.30 -27.53
N SER A 783 -4.53 37.23 -28.27
CA SER A 783 -4.82 36.36 -29.44
C SER A 783 -4.79 34.82 -29.29
N CYS A 784 -5.34 34.25 -28.22
CA CYS A 784 -5.64 32.81 -28.17
C CYS A 784 -7.16 32.54 -28.06
N VAL A 785 -7.59 31.44 -28.67
CA VAL A 785 -8.99 30.96 -28.73
C VAL A 785 -9.48 30.61 -27.30
N PRO A 786 -10.76 30.86 -26.95
CA PRO A 786 -11.26 30.69 -25.57
C PRO A 786 -11.19 29.23 -25.09
N CYS A 787 -10.81 29.02 -23.82
CA CYS A 787 -10.99 27.73 -23.13
C CYS A 787 -12.45 27.55 -22.67
N SER A 788 -12.97 26.32 -22.81
CA SER A 788 -14.33 25.92 -22.46
C SER A 788 -14.65 26.12 -20.97
N THR A 789 -15.91 26.46 -20.67
CA THR A 789 -16.47 26.50 -19.30
C THR A 789 -16.26 25.17 -18.59
N GLY A 790 -15.60 25.20 -17.42
CA GLY A 790 -15.02 24.04 -16.72
C GLY A 790 -15.96 22.86 -16.48
N ASP A 791 -15.42 21.66 -16.67
CA ASP A 791 -16.16 20.40 -16.64
C ASP A 791 -16.66 20.07 -15.22
N LYS A 792 -17.93 19.63 -15.10
CA LYS A 792 -18.47 19.06 -13.85
C LYS A 792 -17.69 17.80 -13.44
N VAL A 793 -17.61 17.49 -12.15
CA VAL A 793 -17.05 16.23 -11.63
C VAL A 793 -17.95 15.09 -12.09
N GLU A 794 -17.41 14.22 -12.95
CA GLU A 794 -18.07 13.04 -13.48
C GLU A 794 -17.53 11.77 -12.80
N GLY A 795 -18.36 10.72 -12.73
CA GLY A 795 -18.01 9.46 -12.09
C GLY A 795 -18.87 8.31 -12.61
N LYS A 796 -18.70 7.13 -12.00
CA LYS A 796 -19.46 5.93 -12.40
C LYS A 796 -20.96 6.19 -12.22
N LEU A 797 -21.78 5.99 -13.26
CA LEU A 797 -23.22 6.25 -13.22
C LEU A 797 -23.59 7.72 -12.93
N THR A 798 -22.82 8.72 -13.37
CA THR A 798 -23.32 10.11 -13.34
C THR A 798 -24.32 10.38 -14.48
N PRO A 799 -25.34 11.24 -14.26
CA PRO A 799 -26.24 11.66 -15.34
C PRO A 799 -25.50 12.39 -16.46
N LYS A 800 -25.87 12.09 -17.71
CA LYS A 800 -25.32 12.74 -18.90
C LYS A 800 -25.79 14.19 -19.03
N ASN A 801 -25.13 14.94 -19.91
CA ASN A 801 -25.48 16.31 -20.30
C ASN A 801 -25.53 17.29 -19.12
N GLY A 802 -24.73 17.05 -18.08
CA GLY A 802 -24.61 17.92 -16.92
C GLY A 802 -25.84 17.97 -15.99
N LYS A 803 -26.77 17.02 -16.13
CA LYS A 803 -27.95 16.93 -15.25
C LYS A 803 -27.62 16.40 -13.85
N THR A 804 -28.56 16.60 -12.93
CA THR A 804 -28.55 16.06 -11.58
C THR A 804 -29.73 15.11 -11.39
N LEU A 805 -29.48 13.89 -10.89
CA LEU A 805 -30.49 12.86 -10.72
C LEU A 805 -31.46 13.22 -9.59
N LEU A 806 -32.77 13.28 -9.86
CA LEU A 806 -33.78 13.38 -8.81
C LEU A 806 -34.23 11.99 -8.39
N VAL A 807 -34.00 11.66 -7.12
CA VAL A 807 -34.38 10.39 -6.50
C VAL A 807 -35.48 10.65 -5.48
N LEU A 808 -36.52 9.81 -5.46
CA LEU A 808 -37.60 9.88 -4.47
C LEU A 808 -37.55 8.66 -3.55
N GLY A 809 -37.82 8.91 -2.29
CA GLY A 809 -37.77 7.87 -1.27
C GLY A 809 -38.79 8.04 -0.15
N GLN A 810 -38.74 7.17 0.86
CA GLN A 810 -37.72 6.11 1.00
C GLN A 810 -38.29 4.71 1.18
N ASP A 811 -39.61 4.62 1.06
CA ASP A 811 -40.41 3.41 1.12
C ASP A 811 -41.37 3.34 -0.06
N LEU A 812 -41.90 2.14 -0.33
CA LEU A 812 -42.75 1.87 -1.48
C LEU A 812 -44.06 2.64 -1.45
N LYS A 813 -44.62 2.90 -0.28
CA LYS A 813 -45.89 3.63 -0.16
C LYS A 813 -45.67 5.10 -0.47
N SER A 814 -44.65 5.72 0.10
CA SER A 814 -44.36 7.14 -0.12
C SER A 814 -44.04 7.43 -1.60
N VAL A 815 -43.23 6.59 -2.25
CA VAL A 815 -42.94 6.73 -3.69
C VAL A 815 -44.21 6.49 -4.54
N PHE A 816 -45.04 5.52 -4.15
CA PHE A 816 -46.30 5.26 -4.83
C PHE A 816 -47.27 6.44 -4.72
N ASP A 817 -47.45 6.99 -3.52
CA ASP A 817 -48.36 8.11 -3.29
C ASP A 817 -47.91 9.36 -4.06
N TYR A 818 -46.60 9.66 -4.07
CA TYR A 818 -46.04 10.73 -4.89
C TYR A 818 -46.36 10.56 -6.38
N THR A 819 -46.09 9.37 -6.94
CA THR A 819 -46.32 9.09 -8.37
C THR A 819 -47.80 8.98 -8.73
N GLN A 820 -48.68 8.62 -7.80
CA GLN A 820 -50.13 8.52 -8.01
C GLN A 820 -50.90 9.80 -7.65
N SER A 821 -50.23 10.81 -7.09
CA SER A 821 -50.84 12.11 -6.77
C SER A 821 -51.46 12.81 -7.98
N GLY A 822 -51.00 12.49 -9.20
CA GLY A 822 -51.45 13.08 -10.45
C GLY A 822 -50.76 14.39 -10.82
N TYR A 823 -49.83 14.88 -10.00
CA TYR A 823 -49.11 16.13 -10.24
C TYR A 823 -47.72 15.95 -10.82
N PHE A 824 -47.02 14.89 -10.40
CA PHE A 824 -45.58 14.74 -10.67
C PHE A 824 -45.29 13.69 -11.75
N GLN A 825 -44.16 13.87 -12.41
CA GLN A 825 -43.58 12.84 -13.27
C GLN A 825 -42.97 11.72 -12.41
N ALA A 826 -42.72 10.56 -13.01
CA ALA A 826 -41.94 9.52 -12.34
C ALA A 826 -40.53 10.06 -12.02
N PRO A 827 -39.98 9.76 -10.84
CA PRO A 827 -38.67 10.25 -10.44
C PRO A 827 -37.54 9.56 -11.23
N GLY A 828 -36.40 10.22 -11.36
CA GLY A 828 -35.21 9.67 -12.03
C GLY A 828 -34.63 8.46 -11.30
N GLY A 829 -34.79 8.39 -9.98
CA GLY A 829 -34.47 7.22 -9.15
C GLY A 829 -35.48 6.96 -8.05
N VAL A 830 -35.48 5.75 -7.51
CA VAL A 830 -36.30 5.36 -6.34
C VAL A 830 -35.43 4.70 -5.27
N THR A 831 -35.62 5.10 -4.01
CA THR A 831 -34.86 4.57 -2.86
C THR A 831 -35.65 3.53 -2.08
N THR A 832 -34.96 2.47 -1.63
CA THR A 832 -35.43 1.55 -0.58
C THR A 832 -34.27 1.08 0.30
N TYR A 833 -34.55 0.29 1.34
CA TYR A 833 -33.54 -0.20 2.29
C TYR A 833 -33.50 -1.71 2.42
N LEU A 834 -32.32 -2.21 2.78
CA LEU A 834 -32.00 -3.62 3.00
C LEU A 834 -31.23 -3.81 4.30
N ALA A 835 -31.41 -4.98 4.91
CA ALA A 835 -30.57 -5.47 6.01
C ALA A 835 -29.63 -6.54 5.45
N PHE A 836 -28.32 -6.24 5.39
CA PHE A 836 -27.32 -7.07 4.73
C PHE A 836 -27.21 -8.47 5.35
N HIS A 837 -27.16 -8.54 6.68
CA HIS A 837 -27.02 -9.79 7.43
C HIS A 837 -28.19 -10.76 7.23
N SER A 838 -29.37 -10.22 6.92
CA SER A 838 -30.59 -10.99 6.72
C SER A 838 -30.81 -11.39 5.27
N LEU A 839 -29.89 -11.08 4.36
CA LEU A 839 -30.05 -11.39 2.95
C LEU A 839 -30.16 -12.89 2.68
N LEU A 840 -29.75 -13.80 3.56
CA LEU A 840 -29.96 -15.25 3.39
C LEU A 840 -30.93 -15.88 4.40
N ASP A 841 -31.32 -15.13 5.44
CA ASP A 841 -32.15 -15.65 6.50
C ASP A 841 -33.62 -15.75 6.06
N SER A 842 -34.14 -16.98 5.99
CA SER A 842 -35.54 -17.25 5.67
C SER A 842 -36.50 -16.97 6.83
N ASN A 843 -36.00 -16.86 8.06
CA ASN A 843 -36.79 -16.53 9.25
C ASN A 843 -36.97 -15.03 9.40
N TYR A 844 -36.04 -14.24 8.86
CA TYR A 844 -36.25 -12.82 8.67
C TYR A 844 -37.24 -12.64 7.51
N PRO A 845 -38.32 -11.85 7.67
CA PRO A 845 -39.30 -11.69 6.62
C PRO A 845 -38.57 -11.30 5.33
N GLN A 846 -38.76 -12.06 4.26
CA GLN A 846 -38.29 -11.81 2.88
C GLN A 846 -36.81 -11.47 2.69
N TYR A 847 -35.91 -12.05 3.49
CA TYR A 847 -34.48 -11.98 3.24
C TYR A 847 -33.91 -10.56 3.26
N GLY A 848 -34.14 -9.83 4.36
CA GLY A 848 -33.58 -8.50 4.55
C GLY A 848 -34.13 -7.43 3.62
N ALA A 849 -35.41 -7.54 3.24
CA ALA A 849 -36.15 -6.66 2.31
C ALA A 849 -35.72 -6.76 0.83
N LEU A 850 -34.90 -7.75 0.46
CA LEU A 850 -34.51 -7.95 -0.94
C LEU A 850 -35.73 -8.22 -1.84
N GLY A 851 -36.77 -8.84 -1.29
CA GLY A 851 -38.05 -9.04 -1.99
C GLY A 851 -38.06 -10.21 -2.97
N GLU A 852 -36.97 -10.99 -3.01
CA GLU A 852 -36.85 -12.25 -3.72
C GLU A 852 -36.20 -13.30 -2.82
N ASN A 853 -36.46 -14.58 -3.07
CA ASN A 853 -35.82 -15.71 -2.38
C ASN A 853 -34.42 -16.00 -2.98
N PRO A 854 -33.61 -16.93 -2.42
CA PRO A 854 -32.28 -17.24 -2.95
C PRO A 854 -32.25 -17.70 -4.42
N SER A 855 -33.38 -18.18 -4.95
CA SER A 855 -33.50 -18.56 -6.37
C SER A 855 -33.92 -17.40 -7.28
N GLY A 856 -33.94 -16.15 -6.79
CA GLY A 856 -34.37 -14.96 -7.53
C GLY A 856 -35.87 -14.90 -7.79
N THR A 857 -36.67 -15.68 -7.06
CA THR A 857 -38.14 -15.69 -7.20
C THR A 857 -38.73 -14.62 -6.28
N PRO A 858 -39.59 -13.71 -6.80
CA PRO A 858 -40.18 -12.66 -5.98
C PRO A 858 -40.99 -13.23 -4.83
N THR A 859 -40.81 -12.68 -3.63
CA THR A 859 -41.59 -13.10 -2.44
C THR A 859 -42.99 -12.51 -2.44
N ASN A 860 -43.21 -11.37 -3.13
CA ASN A 860 -44.47 -10.62 -3.19
C ASN A 860 -45.04 -10.22 -1.83
N VAL A 861 -44.21 -10.14 -0.81
CA VAL A 861 -44.55 -9.58 0.49
C VAL A 861 -43.70 -8.32 0.65
N ASP A 862 -44.16 -7.33 1.40
CA ASP A 862 -43.39 -6.15 1.76
C ASP A 862 -42.96 -6.26 3.23
N ILE A 863 -41.80 -5.72 3.59
CA ILE A 863 -41.35 -5.62 5.00
C ILE A 863 -41.64 -4.22 5.50
N ASP A 864 -42.09 -4.07 6.73
CA ASP A 864 -42.16 -2.76 7.36
C ASP A 864 -41.50 -2.82 8.75
N TRP A 865 -40.37 -2.14 8.90
CA TRP A 865 -39.68 -1.96 10.19
C TRP A 865 -40.20 -0.76 10.97
N GLY A 866 -41.41 -0.29 10.64
CA GLY A 866 -42.05 0.88 11.21
C GLY A 866 -41.72 2.19 10.48
N ALA A 867 -40.82 2.17 9.49
CA ALA A 867 -40.43 3.31 8.68
C ALA A 867 -40.99 3.25 7.25
N GLY A 868 -42.08 2.48 7.05
CA GLY A 868 -42.75 2.30 5.78
C GLY A 868 -42.37 0.99 5.07
N PRO A 869 -43.19 0.55 4.09
CA PRO A 869 -43.00 -0.74 3.42
C PRO A 869 -41.81 -0.75 2.46
N LEU A 870 -40.95 -1.75 2.60
CA LEU A 870 -39.70 -1.99 1.88
C LEU A 870 -39.77 -3.31 1.10
N ASN A 871 -39.37 -3.26 -0.16
CA ASN A 871 -39.11 -4.44 -0.99
C ASN A 871 -38.28 -4.00 -2.22
N ALA A 872 -37.00 -4.38 -2.27
CA ALA A 872 -36.10 -3.94 -3.33
C ALA A 872 -36.44 -4.49 -4.70
N HIS A 873 -36.91 -5.75 -4.80
CA HIS A 873 -37.44 -6.28 -6.05
C HIS A 873 -38.62 -5.42 -6.57
N SER A 874 -39.58 -5.07 -5.71
CA SER A 874 -40.72 -4.19 -6.06
C SER A 874 -40.27 -2.80 -6.47
N ALA A 875 -39.28 -2.21 -5.78
CA ALA A 875 -38.71 -0.91 -6.17
C ALA A 875 -38.00 -0.99 -7.54
N ALA A 876 -37.22 -2.04 -7.76
CA ALA A 876 -36.48 -2.26 -8.99
C ALA A 876 -37.40 -2.46 -10.21
N PHE A 877 -38.39 -3.35 -10.11
CA PHE A 877 -39.21 -3.74 -11.26
C PHE A 877 -40.54 -2.98 -11.36
N GLY A 878 -40.99 -2.34 -10.27
CA GLY A 878 -42.19 -1.49 -10.26
C GLY A 878 -41.97 -0.11 -10.89
N TYR A 879 -40.73 0.38 -10.88
CA TYR A 879 -40.34 1.69 -11.43
C TYR A 879 -39.27 1.52 -12.51
N SER A 880 -39.66 0.97 -13.66
CA SER A 880 -38.74 0.62 -14.75
C SER A 880 -38.04 1.83 -15.37
N GLY A 881 -38.65 3.01 -15.30
CA GLY A 881 -38.06 4.26 -15.80
C GLY A 881 -37.19 5.02 -14.80
N SER A 882 -36.83 4.39 -13.68
CA SER A 882 -36.07 5.01 -12.60
C SER A 882 -34.85 4.16 -12.26
N ALA A 883 -33.71 4.78 -11.95
CA ALA A 883 -32.59 4.10 -11.30
C ALA A 883 -33.01 3.55 -9.93
N LEU A 884 -32.30 2.53 -9.45
CA LEU A 884 -32.53 1.96 -8.11
C LEU A 884 -31.49 2.52 -7.14
N VAL A 885 -31.92 2.99 -5.97
CA VAL A 885 -31.05 3.37 -4.87
C VAL A 885 -31.33 2.46 -3.68
N LEU A 886 -30.29 1.81 -3.16
CA LEU A 886 -30.36 0.86 -2.05
C LEU A 886 -29.59 1.40 -0.85
N GLY A 887 -30.27 1.73 0.25
CA GLY A 887 -29.64 1.88 1.55
C GLY A 887 -29.41 0.52 2.18
N ILE A 888 -28.16 0.13 2.43
CA ILE A 888 -27.84 -1.18 2.99
C ILE A 888 -27.27 -1.00 4.39
N ASN A 889 -28.03 -1.43 5.40
CA ASN A 889 -27.52 -1.54 6.76
C ASN A 889 -26.67 -2.81 6.88
N PHE A 890 -25.45 -2.67 7.39
CA PHE A 890 -24.57 -3.78 7.75
C PHE A 890 -23.95 -3.63 9.15
N ALA A 891 -24.53 -2.72 9.95
CA ALA A 891 -24.13 -2.43 11.32
C ALA A 891 -24.19 -3.67 12.23
N ASN A 892 -23.57 -3.54 13.40
CA ASN A 892 -23.77 -4.51 14.47
C ASN A 892 -25.17 -4.39 15.05
N GLY A 893 -25.69 -5.53 15.49
CA GLY A 893 -26.92 -5.58 16.27
C GLY A 893 -26.88 -4.63 17.46
N ASN A 894 -27.96 -3.87 17.67
CA ASN A 894 -28.12 -3.00 18.83
C ASN A 894 -28.93 -3.70 19.95
N GLN A 895 -29.25 -2.98 21.01
CA GLN A 895 -30.03 -3.48 22.16
C GLN A 895 -31.43 -4.03 21.80
N PHE A 896 -31.95 -3.71 20.62
CA PHE A 896 -33.21 -4.23 20.07
C PHE A 896 -32.98 -5.27 18.96
N GLU A 897 -31.76 -5.39 18.43
CA GLU A 897 -31.35 -6.26 17.32
C GLU A 897 -30.21 -7.20 17.75
N THR A 898 -30.40 -7.94 18.85
CA THR A 898 -29.34 -8.73 19.53
C THR A 898 -28.81 -9.95 18.75
N TRP A 899 -29.28 -10.18 17.52
CA TRP A 899 -29.07 -11.42 16.77
C TRP A 899 -27.79 -11.43 15.92
N PHE A 900 -27.09 -10.29 15.79
CA PHE A 900 -25.83 -10.15 15.03
C PHE A 900 -24.78 -9.30 15.77
N PRO A 901 -24.21 -9.79 16.89
CA PRO A 901 -23.31 -9.01 17.75
C PRO A 901 -21.96 -8.67 17.10
N THR A 902 -21.55 -9.42 16.07
CA THR A 902 -20.27 -9.25 15.35
C THR A 902 -20.46 -8.96 13.85
N GLY A 903 -21.63 -8.47 13.45
CA GLY A 903 -21.99 -8.30 12.04
C GLY A 903 -20.93 -7.61 11.18
N VAL A 904 -20.49 -6.40 11.55
CA VAL A 904 -19.50 -5.65 10.76
C VAL A 904 -18.14 -6.36 10.72
N GLN A 905 -17.74 -7.00 11.82
CA GLN A 905 -16.49 -7.76 11.89
C GLN A 905 -16.55 -9.04 11.05
N ASP A 906 -17.67 -9.76 11.06
CA ASP A 906 -17.87 -10.96 10.25
C ASP A 906 -17.79 -10.64 8.76
N ILE A 907 -18.33 -9.49 8.34
CA ILE A 907 -18.22 -9.02 6.96
C ILE A 907 -16.75 -8.71 6.66
N GLY A 908 -16.09 -7.88 7.47
CA GLY A 908 -14.69 -7.52 7.25
C GLY A 908 -13.74 -8.73 7.24
N ALA A 909 -14.10 -9.81 7.93
CA ALA A 909 -13.38 -11.08 7.94
C ALA A 909 -13.76 -12.04 6.79
N GLY A 910 -14.57 -11.61 5.81
CA GLY A 910 -14.96 -12.41 4.65
C GLY A 910 -16.00 -13.51 4.93
N LEU A 911 -16.60 -13.54 6.13
CA LEU A 911 -17.50 -14.62 6.56
C LEU A 911 -18.92 -14.52 5.96
N LYS A 912 -19.23 -13.42 5.24
CA LYS A 912 -20.55 -13.15 4.62
C LYS A 912 -20.53 -13.21 3.08
N SER A 913 -19.63 -14.00 2.51
CA SER A 913 -19.46 -14.11 1.04
C SER A 913 -20.72 -14.57 0.31
N ALA A 914 -21.60 -15.35 0.95
CA ALA A 914 -22.84 -15.83 0.34
C ALA A 914 -23.89 -14.71 0.22
N GLU A 915 -24.00 -13.83 1.21
CA GLU A 915 -24.84 -12.64 1.19
C GLU A 915 -24.35 -11.64 0.13
N ILE A 916 -23.02 -11.44 0.04
CA ILE A 916 -22.38 -10.63 -1.01
C ILE A 916 -22.77 -11.14 -2.41
N LYS A 917 -22.60 -12.45 -2.65
CA LYS A 917 -22.96 -13.07 -3.93
C LYS A 917 -24.44 -12.89 -4.25
N ARG A 918 -25.31 -13.01 -3.25
CA ARG A 918 -26.74 -12.81 -3.42
C ARG A 918 -27.07 -11.36 -3.81
N LEU A 919 -26.50 -10.39 -3.11
CA LEU A 919 -26.65 -8.97 -3.44
C LEU A 919 -26.16 -8.68 -4.88
N ALA A 920 -25.01 -9.21 -5.25
CA ALA A 920 -24.44 -9.03 -6.58
C ALA A 920 -25.32 -9.62 -7.69
N ASN A 921 -25.87 -10.83 -7.45
CA ASN A 921 -26.78 -11.49 -8.39
C ASN A 921 -28.08 -10.71 -8.57
N PHE A 922 -28.66 -10.20 -7.48
CA PHE A 922 -29.81 -9.30 -7.56
C PHE A 922 -29.49 -8.06 -8.42
N CYS A 923 -28.37 -7.39 -8.14
CA CYS A 923 -27.98 -6.18 -8.87
C CYS A 923 -27.76 -6.44 -10.37
N LYS A 924 -27.14 -7.58 -10.75
CA LYS A 924 -26.98 -7.98 -12.15
C LYS A 924 -28.32 -8.19 -12.87
N ASN A 925 -29.32 -8.70 -12.16
CA ASN A 925 -30.65 -8.95 -12.71
C ASN A 925 -31.48 -7.66 -12.85
N VAL A 926 -31.17 -6.64 -12.06
CA VAL A 926 -31.71 -5.29 -12.19
C VAL A 926 -30.99 -4.62 -13.36
N ALA A 927 -31.49 -4.80 -14.59
CA ALA A 927 -30.91 -4.29 -15.84
C ALA A 927 -31.01 -2.75 -16.02
N LYS A 928 -30.66 -1.98 -14.98
CA LYS A 928 -30.68 -0.52 -14.91
C LYS A 928 -29.63 -0.04 -13.88
N PRO A 929 -29.31 1.27 -13.83
CA PRO A 929 -28.37 1.81 -12.85
C PRO A 929 -28.81 1.53 -11.41
N VAL A 930 -27.87 1.05 -10.58
CA VAL A 930 -28.07 0.79 -9.15
C VAL A 930 -27.04 1.57 -8.34
N TYR A 931 -27.49 2.39 -7.39
CA TYR A 931 -26.64 3.04 -6.41
C TYR A 931 -26.79 2.33 -5.07
N ILE A 932 -25.68 1.91 -4.46
CA ILE A 932 -25.68 1.24 -3.16
C ILE A 932 -25.06 2.19 -2.13
N ARG A 933 -25.90 2.72 -1.25
CA ARG A 933 -25.53 3.48 -0.06
C ARG A 933 -25.17 2.48 1.03
N LEU A 934 -23.92 2.04 1.00
CA LEU A 934 -23.43 0.93 1.81
C LEU A 934 -23.05 1.42 3.21
N GLY A 935 -23.73 0.92 4.24
CA GLY A 935 -23.52 1.36 5.63
C GLY A 935 -23.71 2.85 5.74
N TYR A 936 -24.82 3.29 5.18
CA TYR A 936 -25.22 4.68 5.15
C TYR A 936 -25.10 5.29 6.54
N GLU A 937 -24.70 6.57 6.58
CA GLU A 937 -24.48 7.32 7.83
C GLU A 937 -23.40 6.68 8.71
N PHE A 938 -22.21 6.49 8.15
CA PHE A 938 -21.09 5.80 8.81
C PHE A 938 -20.70 6.42 10.16
N ASP A 939 -20.84 7.73 10.29
CA ASP A 939 -20.52 8.53 11.47
C ASP A 939 -21.71 8.68 12.44
N GLY A 940 -22.88 8.15 12.08
CA GLY A 940 -24.07 8.13 12.91
C GLY A 940 -23.91 7.19 14.11
N THR A 941 -23.99 7.73 15.33
CA THR A 941 -23.83 6.93 16.56
C THR A 941 -24.90 5.84 16.73
N TRP A 942 -26.04 5.96 16.04
CA TRP A 942 -27.11 4.97 16.00
C TRP A 942 -26.74 3.67 15.25
N ASN A 943 -25.75 3.72 14.35
CA ASN A 943 -25.33 2.54 13.58
C ASN A 943 -24.34 1.63 14.32
N ASN A 944 -23.96 1.95 15.57
CA ASN A 944 -23.23 1.06 16.48
C ASN A 944 -22.01 0.33 15.85
N TYR A 945 -21.22 1.02 15.03
CA TYR A 945 -19.97 0.48 14.51
C TYR A 945 -18.91 0.43 15.61
N VAL A 946 -18.09 -0.62 15.63
CA VAL A 946 -17.06 -0.81 16.67
C VAL A 946 -15.92 0.19 16.54
N SER A 947 -15.46 0.40 15.30
CA SER A 947 -14.45 1.40 14.96
C SER A 947 -14.54 1.76 13.48
N PRO A 948 -14.00 2.93 13.07
CA PRO A 948 -13.89 3.28 11.65
C PRO A 948 -13.21 2.18 10.82
N GLN A 949 -12.15 1.56 11.36
CA GLN A 949 -11.45 0.46 10.67
C GLN A 949 -12.35 -0.76 10.41
N THR A 950 -13.19 -1.16 11.37
CA THR A 950 -14.10 -2.29 11.15
C THR A 950 -15.13 -1.99 10.07
N TYR A 951 -15.63 -0.75 10.02
CA TYR A 951 -16.51 -0.28 8.96
C TYR A 951 -15.82 -0.32 7.60
N VAL A 952 -14.60 0.25 7.50
CA VAL A 952 -13.80 0.28 6.27
C VAL A 952 -13.57 -1.13 5.75
N ASN A 953 -13.16 -2.07 6.60
CA ASN A 953 -12.93 -3.46 6.21
C ASN A 953 -14.20 -4.11 5.63
N ALA A 954 -15.35 -3.92 6.28
CA ALA A 954 -16.62 -4.46 5.81
C ALA A 954 -17.10 -3.81 4.49
N PHE A 955 -16.94 -2.48 4.35
CA PHE A 955 -17.26 -1.76 3.12
C PHE A 955 -16.43 -2.30 1.96
N ARG A 956 -15.11 -2.39 2.14
CA ARG A 956 -14.16 -2.91 1.15
C ARG A 956 -14.51 -4.34 0.72
N GLU A 957 -14.85 -5.21 1.65
CA GLU A 957 -15.17 -6.61 1.36
C GLU A 957 -16.45 -6.76 0.53
N ILE A 958 -17.52 -6.03 0.86
CA ILE A 958 -18.77 -6.07 0.07
C ILE A 958 -18.53 -5.52 -1.34
N VAL A 959 -17.87 -4.36 -1.47
CA VAL A 959 -17.58 -3.74 -2.77
C VAL A 959 -16.78 -4.68 -3.67
N ARG A 960 -15.70 -5.25 -3.12
CA ARG A 960 -14.84 -6.22 -3.80
C ARG A 960 -15.62 -7.42 -4.28
N GLY A 961 -16.38 -8.06 -3.40
CA GLY A 961 -17.10 -9.27 -3.77
C GLY A 961 -18.25 -9.01 -4.76
N VAL A 962 -18.96 -7.88 -4.66
CA VAL A 962 -19.98 -7.50 -5.65
C VAL A 962 -19.37 -7.22 -7.03
N ARG A 963 -18.22 -6.55 -7.07
CA ARG A 963 -17.49 -6.30 -8.32
C ARG A 963 -16.89 -7.59 -8.90
N ALA A 964 -16.34 -8.48 -8.07
CA ALA A 964 -15.81 -9.77 -8.49
C ALA A 964 -16.90 -10.67 -9.13
N GLU A 965 -18.14 -10.55 -8.67
CA GLU A 965 -19.30 -11.23 -9.25
C GLU A 965 -19.81 -10.59 -10.55
N GLY A 966 -19.20 -9.49 -11.01
CA GLY A 966 -19.47 -8.84 -12.29
C GLY A 966 -20.68 -7.91 -12.32
N ALA A 967 -21.15 -7.40 -11.18
CA ALA A 967 -22.25 -6.45 -11.08
C ALA A 967 -21.81 -5.02 -11.50
N ASN A 968 -21.55 -4.83 -12.79
CA ASN A 968 -20.96 -3.59 -13.31
C ASN A 968 -21.90 -2.38 -13.33
N ASN A 969 -23.22 -2.61 -13.23
CA ASN A 969 -24.27 -1.59 -13.18
C ASN A 969 -24.46 -0.95 -11.80
N VAL A 970 -23.56 -1.21 -10.86
CA VAL A 970 -23.59 -0.73 -9.47
C VAL A 970 -22.59 0.40 -9.25
N ALA A 971 -23.00 1.50 -8.61
CA ALA A 971 -22.12 2.50 -8.03
C ALA A 971 -22.26 2.52 -6.49
N PHE A 972 -21.14 2.49 -5.77
CA PHE A 972 -21.12 2.52 -4.31
C PHE A 972 -21.03 3.95 -3.77
N VAL A 973 -21.95 4.29 -2.88
CA VAL A 973 -22.09 5.60 -2.23
C VAL A 973 -21.65 5.50 -0.78
N TRP A 974 -20.60 6.24 -0.41
CA TRP A 974 -20.12 6.38 0.95
C TRP A 974 -20.74 7.62 1.59
N GLN A 975 -21.69 7.42 2.51
CA GLN A 975 -22.58 8.47 3.00
C GLN A 975 -22.34 8.80 4.48
N SER A 976 -22.08 10.08 4.78
CA SER A 976 -22.12 10.64 6.15
C SER A 976 -23.55 11.02 6.56
N SER A 977 -23.84 10.97 7.86
CA SER A 977 -25.06 11.51 8.47
C SER A 977 -25.14 13.03 8.38
N ALA A 978 -23.99 13.72 8.30
CA ALA A 978 -23.88 15.18 8.40
C ALA A 978 -24.81 15.78 9.47
N TYR A 979 -24.94 15.08 10.61
CA TYR A 979 -25.87 15.43 11.67
C TYR A 979 -25.23 16.47 12.63
N PRO A 980 -25.72 17.72 12.65
CA PRO A 980 -25.08 18.83 13.39
C PRO A 980 -24.67 18.54 14.85
N PRO A 981 -25.47 17.83 15.67
CA PRO A 981 -25.10 17.54 17.05
C PRO A 981 -23.88 16.62 17.23
N LEU A 982 -23.44 15.90 16.19
CA LEU A 982 -22.23 15.07 16.25
C LEU A 982 -20.95 15.83 15.89
N GLY A 983 -21.07 17.05 15.34
CA GLY A 983 -19.92 17.82 14.88
C GLY A 983 -19.33 17.28 13.57
N PHE A 984 -18.10 17.71 13.25
CA PHE A 984 -17.40 17.25 12.04
C PHE A 984 -16.85 15.83 12.26
N PRO A 985 -17.18 14.86 11.39
CA PRO A 985 -16.56 13.54 11.45
C PRO A 985 -15.10 13.58 10.95
N ASP A 986 -14.29 12.64 11.43
CA ASP A 986 -12.96 12.37 10.86
C ASP A 986 -13.12 11.57 9.56
N LEU A 987 -13.34 12.29 8.45
CA LEU A 987 -13.64 11.68 7.15
C LEU A 987 -12.57 10.68 6.69
N ASP A 988 -11.28 10.93 6.95
CA ASP A 988 -10.19 10.04 6.54
C ASP A 988 -10.29 8.68 7.25
N ALA A 989 -10.53 8.69 8.56
CA ALA A 989 -10.61 7.46 9.36
C ALA A 989 -11.73 6.51 8.88
N TRP A 990 -12.80 7.07 8.32
CA TRP A 990 -13.94 6.31 7.80
C TRP A 990 -13.88 6.03 6.30
N TYR A 991 -12.91 6.62 5.58
CA TYR A 991 -12.86 6.56 4.12
C TYR A 991 -12.32 5.21 3.62
N PRO A 992 -13.10 4.44 2.86
CA PRO A 992 -12.65 3.13 2.38
C PRO A 992 -11.56 3.17 1.30
N GLY A 993 -11.26 4.32 0.70
CA GLY A 993 -10.31 4.46 -0.41
C GLY A 993 -10.98 4.72 -1.77
N ASP A 994 -10.23 5.38 -2.66
CA ASP A 994 -10.74 5.85 -3.95
C ASP A 994 -11.17 4.70 -4.86
N GLU A 995 -10.54 3.54 -4.81
CA GLU A 995 -10.98 2.41 -5.61
C GLU A 995 -12.33 1.89 -5.16
N TYR A 996 -12.68 1.92 -3.88
CA TYR A 996 -13.92 1.33 -3.36
C TYR A 996 -15.12 2.28 -3.42
N VAL A 997 -14.89 3.58 -3.34
CA VAL A 997 -15.93 4.60 -3.33
C VAL A 997 -16.14 5.17 -4.73
N ASP A 998 -17.33 4.95 -5.31
CA ASP A 998 -17.72 5.55 -6.58
C ASP A 998 -18.31 6.96 -6.38
N TRP A 999 -18.99 7.19 -5.25
CA TRP A 999 -19.67 8.44 -4.88
C TRP A 999 -19.49 8.75 -3.40
N CYS A 1000 -19.28 10.03 -3.08
CA CYS A 1000 -19.48 10.52 -1.72
C CYS A 1000 -20.96 10.88 -1.52
N GLY A 1001 -21.42 10.93 -0.27
CA GLY A 1001 -22.78 11.38 0.02
C GLY A 1001 -22.98 11.88 1.44
N PHE A 1002 -24.09 12.57 1.66
CA PHE A 1002 -24.48 13.03 2.98
C PHE A 1002 -26.00 13.12 3.13
N SER A 1003 -26.48 13.13 4.38
CA SER A 1003 -27.89 13.40 4.72
C SER A 1003 -28.15 14.90 4.99
N TRP A 1004 -29.34 15.41 4.71
CA TRP A 1004 -29.73 16.81 4.96
C TRP A 1004 -31.18 16.93 5.46
N PHE A 1005 -31.35 17.11 6.77
CA PHE A 1005 -32.68 17.18 7.40
C PHE A 1005 -33.04 18.55 7.97
N LEU A 1006 -32.11 19.21 8.65
CA LEU A 1006 -32.40 20.46 9.35
C LEU A 1006 -32.50 21.64 8.37
N ALA A 1007 -33.32 22.63 8.72
CA ALA A 1007 -33.34 23.90 8.00
C ALA A 1007 -31.94 24.52 8.04
N PRO A 1008 -31.42 25.12 6.96
CA PRO A 1008 -30.01 25.54 6.92
C PRO A 1008 -29.65 26.59 7.99
N ASN A 1009 -30.65 27.38 8.43
CA ASN A 1009 -30.53 28.36 9.51
C ASN A 1009 -31.18 27.89 10.83
N PHE A 1010 -31.15 26.59 11.15
CA PHE A 1010 -31.77 26.04 12.36
C PHE A 1010 -31.17 26.58 13.68
N GLY A 1011 -29.98 27.19 13.63
CA GLY A 1011 -29.32 27.81 14.80
C GLY A 1011 -28.45 26.85 15.60
N VAL A 1012 -27.97 25.77 14.99
CA VAL A 1012 -27.00 24.81 15.54
C VAL A 1012 -25.64 24.97 14.85
N SER A 1013 -24.55 24.77 15.59
CA SER A 1013 -23.18 24.87 15.07
C SER A 1013 -22.41 23.58 15.37
N PRO A 1014 -21.76 22.95 14.38
CA PRO A 1014 -21.75 23.34 12.96
C PRO A 1014 -23.14 23.20 12.31
N THR A 1015 -23.42 23.97 11.25
CA THR A 1015 -24.68 23.85 10.51
C THR A 1015 -24.65 22.64 9.56
N SER A 1016 -25.83 22.19 9.07
CA SER A 1016 -25.89 21.15 8.03
C SER A 1016 -25.13 21.55 6.76
N ALA A 1017 -25.14 22.84 6.40
CA ALA A 1017 -24.38 23.35 5.26
C ALA A 1017 -22.87 23.24 5.49
N GLN A 1018 -22.38 23.55 6.70
CA GLN A 1018 -20.95 23.42 7.02
C GLN A 1018 -20.48 21.96 6.99
N LEU A 1019 -21.30 21.03 7.46
CA LEU A 1019 -21.00 19.60 7.39
C LEU A 1019 -21.04 19.08 5.94
N ALA A 1020 -22.01 19.54 5.15
CA ALA A 1020 -22.07 19.26 3.73
C ALA A 1020 -20.83 19.82 3.00
N ASP A 1021 -20.41 21.05 3.28
CA ASP A 1021 -19.22 21.67 2.69
C ASP A 1021 -17.95 20.87 2.97
N ALA A 1022 -17.82 20.29 4.17
CA ALA A 1022 -16.72 19.39 4.49
C ALA A 1022 -16.73 18.14 3.60
N MET A 1023 -17.90 17.51 3.41
CA MET A 1023 -18.05 16.36 2.52
C MET A 1023 -17.83 16.73 1.04
N LEU A 1024 -18.33 17.89 0.59
CA LEU A 1024 -18.10 18.37 -0.78
C LEU A 1024 -16.62 18.66 -1.04
N THR A 1025 -15.94 19.27 -0.07
CA THR A 1025 -14.50 19.54 -0.16
C THR A 1025 -13.71 18.24 -0.25
N PHE A 1026 -14.03 17.28 0.62
CA PHE A 1026 -13.43 15.95 0.59
C PHE A 1026 -13.66 15.26 -0.76
N ALA A 1027 -14.91 15.25 -1.25
CA ALA A 1027 -15.25 14.64 -2.53
C ALA A 1027 -14.53 15.30 -3.72
N ARG A 1028 -14.35 16.63 -3.72
CA ARG A 1028 -13.55 17.34 -4.74
C ARG A 1028 -12.08 16.90 -4.72
N GLN A 1029 -11.48 16.72 -3.54
CA GLN A 1029 -10.09 16.26 -3.40
C GLN A 1029 -9.91 14.83 -3.96
N HIS A 1030 -10.93 13.99 -3.79
CA HIS A 1030 -10.97 12.61 -4.27
C HIS A 1030 -11.56 12.45 -5.68
N ASN A 1031 -11.90 13.57 -6.35
CA ASN A 1031 -12.55 13.60 -7.66
C ASN A 1031 -13.79 12.67 -7.74
N LYS A 1032 -14.64 12.71 -6.71
CA LYS A 1032 -15.86 11.89 -6.61
C LYS A 1032 -17.12 12.75 -6.77
N PRO A 1033 -18.11 12.33 -7.56
CA PRO A 1033 -19.42 12.98 -7.56
C PRO A 1033 -20.13 12.77 -6.22
N VAL A 1034 -21.02 13.70 -5.88
CA VAL A 1034 -21.74 13.70 -4.60
C VAL A 1034 -23.23 13.43 -4.78
N MET A 1035 -23.77 12.61 -3.89
CA MET A 1035 -25.19 12.38 -3.70
C MET A 1035 -25.68 12.99 -2.38
N ILE A 1036 -26.67 13.88 -2.41
CA ILE A 1036 -27.48 14.14 -1.21
C ILE A 1036 -28.37 12.92 -1.02
N ALA A 1037 -27.97 12.03 -0.13
CA ALA A 1037 -28.43 10.64 -0.10
C ALA A 1037 -29.72 10.45 0.70
N GLU A 1038 -30.01 11.38 1.61
CA GLU A 1038 -31.29 11.53 2.32
C GLU A 1038 -31.58 13.02 2.52
N SER A 1039 -32.80 13.45 2.25
CA SER A 1039 -33.22 14.82 2.57
C SER A 1039 -34.71 14.94 2.81
N SER A 1040 -35.11 15.72 3.81
CA SER A 1040 -36.51 16.00 4.13
C SER A 1040 -36.62 17.14 5.14
N PRO A 1041 -37.64 18.02 5.08
CA PRO A 1041 -37.83 19.11 6.04
C PRO A 1041 -38.28 18.61 7.42
N GLN A 1042 -37.34 18.04 8.19
CA GLN A 1042 -37.62 17.47 9.49
C GLN A 1042 -38.19 18.50 10.46
N GLY A 1043 -39.24 18.10 11.18
CA GLY A 1043 -39.96 18.95 12.13
C GLY A 1043 -41.04 19.83 11.50
N TYR A 1044 -41.24 19.75 10.18
CA TYR A 1044 -42.33 20.41 9.47
C TYR A 1044 -43.44 19.41 9.11
N ASP A 1045 -44.68 19.88 9.16
CA ASP A 1045 -45.87 19.18 8.72
C ASP A 1045 -46.52 20.04 7.62
N LEU A 1046 -46.35 19.60 6.37
CA LEU A 1046 -46.76 20.36 5.19
C LEU A 1046 -48.27 20.40 5.02
N GLU A 1047 -48.97 19.30 5.37
CA GLU A 1047 -50.43 19.21 5.30
C GLU A 1047 -51.07 20.09 6.38
N ALA A 1048 -50.62 19.96 7.63
CA ALA A 1048 -51.15 20.78 8.73
C ALA A 1048 -50.64 22.23 8.70
N GLY A 1049 -49.57 22.51 7.95
CA GLY A 1049 -48.94 23.83 7.90
C GLY A 1049 -48.34 24.21 9.25
N THR A 1050 -47.55 23.31 9.86
CA THR A 1050 -46.94 23.56 11.17
C THR A 1050 -45.46 23.19 11.23
N ARG A 1051 -44.74 23.73 12.22
CA ARG A 1051 -43.42 23.26 12.66
C ARG A 1051 -43.44 22.97 14.15
N ARG A 1052 -43.00 21.78 14.55
CA ARG A 1052 -42.89 21.37 15.96
C ARG A 1052 -41.43 21.09 16.32
N ASN A 1053 -41.18 20.88 17.60
CA ASN A 1053 -39.85 20.55 18.09
C ASN A 1053 -39.47 19.14 17.63
N ILE A 1054 -38.23 18.97 17.17
CA ILE A 1054 -37.71 17.73 16.61
C ILE A 1054 -37.37 16.75 17.75
N ASN A 1055 -36.48 17.15 18.65
CA ASN A 1055 -36.08 16.35 19.80
C ASN A 1055 -35.47 17.23 20.91
N SER A 1056 -35.34 16.64 22.10
CA SER A 1056 -34.86 17.33 23.30
C SER A 1056 -33.41 17.82 23.20
N GLY A 1057 -32.60 17.22 22.33
CA GLY A 1057 -31.22 17.64 22.07
C GLY A 1057 -31.12 18.85 21.13
N LEU A 1058 -32.17 19.16 20.37
CA LEU A 1058 -32.18 20.24 19.37
C LEU A 1058 -32.99 21.46 19.82
N ASP A 1059 -34.30 21.31 20.02
CA ASP A 1059 -35.20 22.45 20.25
C ASP A 1059 -36.33 22.19 21.26
N GLY A 1060 -36.30 21.05 21.95
CA GLY A 1060 -37.16 20.73 23.10
C GLY A 1060 -37.93 19.41 22.94
N PRO A 1061 -38.89 19.09 23.83
CA PRO A 1061 -39.61 17.81 23.77
C PRO A 1061 -40.19 17.53 22.38
N ALA A 1062 -39.93 16.35 21.84
CA ALA A 1062 -40.33 15.96 20.49
C ALA A 1062 -41.85 16.13 20.28
N GLY A 1063 -42.24 16.76 19.17
CA GLY A 1063 -43.63 17.09 18.85
C GLY A 1063 -44.22 18.25 19.66
N GLY A 1064 -43.46 18.84 20.59
CA GLY A 1064 -43.86 20.01 21.38
C GLY A 1064 -43.74 21.34 20.64
N ASN A 1065 -44.25 22.41 21.25
CA ASN A 1065 -44.17 23.80 20.75
C ASN A 1065 -44.62 23.97 19.27
N THR A 1066 -45.86 23.58 18.98
CA THR A 1066 -46.44 23.70 17.64
C THR A 1066 -46.54 25.17 17.19
N ARG A 1067 -45.90 25.48 16.06
CA ARG A 1067 -45.91 26.81 15.43
C ARG A 1067 -46.58 26.73 14.06
N GLY A 1068 -47.50 27.64 13.75
CA GLY A 1068 -48.11 27.73 12.41
C GLY A 1068 -47.10 28.21 11.36
N LYS A 1069 -47.12 27.61 10.18
CA LYS A 1069 -46.27 27.92 9.04
C LYS A 1069 -47.09 27.87 7.76
N THR A 1070 -47.09 28.97 7.00
CA THR A 1070 -47.65 28.95 5.64
C THR A 1070 -46.72 28.18 4.70
N GLY A 1071 -47.25 27.65 3.60
CA GLY A 1071 -46.43 26.96 2.60
C GLY A 1071 -45.30 27.83 2.03
N GLY A 1072 -45.52 29.15 1.91
CA GLY A 1072 -44.48 30.10 1.51
C GLY A 1072 -43.36 30.23 2.54
N GLN A 1073 -43.70 30.34 3.83
CA GLN A 1073 -42.69 30.39 4.90
C GLN A 1073 -41.89 29.09 4.99
N THR A 1074 -42.54 27.94 4.92
CA THR A 1074 -41.83 26.64 4.92
C THR A 1074 -40.91 26.50 3.71
N TRP A 1075 -41.35 26.95 2.53
CA TRP A 1075 -40.50 26.99 1.34
C TRP A 1075 -39.27 27.87 1.54
N ASP A 1076 -39.45 29.09 2.03
CA ASP A 1076 -38.36 30.06 2.20
C ASP A 1076 -37.39 29.64 3.32
N GLU A 1077 -37.87 28.89 4.32
CA GLU A 1077 -37.05 28.41 5.45
C GLU A 1077 -36.23 27.15 5.12
N TRP A 1078 -36.76 26.23 4.31
CA TRP A 1078 -36.13 24.94 4.06
C TRP A 1078 -35.84 24.68 2.58
N PHE A 1079 -36.85 24.69 1.73
CA PHE A 1079 -36.72 24.28 0.32
C PHE A 1079 -35.86 25.23 -0.51
N LYS A 1080 -36.09 26.54 -0.43
CA LYS A 1080 -35.35 27.51 -1.23
C LYS A 1080 -33.86 27.48 -0.90
N PRO A 1081 -33.43 27.58 0.38
CA PRO A 1081 -32.00 27.53 0.69
C PRO A 1081 -31.37 26.17 0.34
N TYR A 1082 -32.14 25.09 0.44
CA TYR A 1082 -31.71 23.75 0.03
C TYR A 1082 -31.44 23.65 -1.48
N PHE A 1083 -32.36 24.11 -2.33
CA PHE A 1083 -32.16 24.12 -3.77
C PHE A 1083 -31.09 25.13 -4.20
N ASP A 1084 -31.04 26.31 -3.57
CA ASP A 1084 -29.98 27.29 -3.81
C ASP A 1084 -28.59 26.66 -3.55
N TYR A 1085 -28.44 25.87 -2.48
CA TYR A 1085 -27.20 25.17 -2.16
C TYR A 1085 -26.82 24.11 -3.20
N ILE A 1086 -27.80 23.36 -3.71
CA ILE A 1086 -27.60 22.37 -4.78
C ILE A 1086 -27.10 23.05 -6.06
N HIS A 1087 -27.74 24.15 -6.47
CA HIS A 1087 -27.34 24.90 -7.67
C HIS A 1087 -25.97 25.58 -7.52
N GLN A 1088 -25.62 26.01 -6.31
CA GLN A 1088 -24.29 26.60 -6.02
C GLN A 1088 -23.15 25.57 -6.09
N ASN A 1089 -23.47 24.28 -5.99
CA ASN A 1089 -22.50 23.18 -6.01
C ASN A 1089 -22.81 22.19 -7.15
N ASP A 1090 -23.29 22.71 -8.28
CA ASP A 1090 -23.68 21.90 -9.44
C ASP A 1090 -22.50 21.31 -10.23
N ASP A 1091 -21.29 21.71 -9.86
CA ASP A 1091 -20.04 21.13 -10.30
C ASP A 1091 -19.88 19.68 -9.79
N ILE A 1092 -20.35 19.39 -8.57
CA ILE A 1092 -20.09 18.11 -7.90
C ILE A 1092 -21.34 17.37 -7.39
N ILE A 1093 -22.44 18.07 -7.08
CA ILE A 1093 -23.69 17.42 -6.67
C ILE A 1093 -24.40 16.88 -7.91
N ARG A 1094 -24.38 15.56 -8.07
CA ARG A 1094 -24.89 14.88 -9.27
C ARG A 1094 -26.10 13.98 -9.03
N ALA A 1095 -26.51 13.80 -7.77
CA ALA A 1095 -27.76 13.14 -7.40
C ALA A 1095 -28.34 13.70 -6.09
N VAL A 1096 -29.66 13.73 -5.99
CA VAL A 1096 -30.39 14.22 -4.80
C VAL A 1096 -31.58 13.31 -4.51
N ALA A 1097 -31.63 12.76 -3.30
CA ALA A 1097 -32.71 11.94 -2.80
C ALA A 1097 -33.59 12.71 -1.82
N TYR A 1098 -34.84 12.95 -2.20
CA TYR A 1098 -35.86 13.57 -1.36
C TYR A 1098 -36.83 12.53 -0.82
N ILE A 1099 -37.05 12.55 0.49
CA ILE A 1099 -37.95 11.64 1.18
C ILE A 1099 -39.31 12.33 1.32
N ASN A 1100 -40.28 11.88 0.53
CA ASN A 1100 -41.63 12.45 0.42
C ASN A 1100 -42.64 11.60 1.22
N ALA A 1101 -42.50 11.60 2.54
CA ALA A 1101 -43.25 10.71 3.43
C ALA A 1101 -44.15 11.46 4.41
N ASP A 1102 -45.27 10.82 4.73
CA ASP A 1102 -46.03 11.08 5.95
C ASP A 1102 -45.37 10.30 7.08
N TRP A 1103 -44.36 10.90 7.72
CA TRP A 1103 -43.61 10.22 8.78
C TRP A 1103 -44.50 10.02 10.02
N ASP A 1104 -45.39 10.97 10.31
CA ASP A 1104 -46.30 10.90 11.46
C ASP A 1104 -47.25 9.69 11.39
N ALA A 1105 -47.54 9.17 10.18
CA ALA A 1105 -48.31 7.94 9.97
C ALA A 1105 -47.49 6.64 10.03
N GLN A 1106 -46.16 6.71 10.12
CA GLN A 1106 -45.28 5.54 10.16
C GLN A 1106 -45.01 5.10 11.61
N PRO A 1107 -45.15 3.82 11.98
CA PRO A 1107 -45.11 3.37 13.37
C PRO A 1107 -43.87 3.74 14.18
N LYS A 1108 -42.71 3.88 13.53
CA LYS A 1108 -41.43 4.24 14.14
C LYS A 1108 -41.36 5.73 14.51
N TRP A 1109 -42.01 6.57 13.71
CA TRP A 1109 -41.91 8.03 13.81
C TRP A 1109 -43.17 8.70 14.36
N GLN A 1110 -44.24 7.94 14.59
CA GLN A 1110 -45.49 8.44 15.14
C GLN A 1110 -45.39 8.81 16.63
N SER A 1111 -46.39 9.55 17.12
CA SER A 1111 -46.57 9.88 18.54
C SER A 1111 -46.55 8.62 19.43
N PRO A 1112 -45.82 8.61 20.57
CA PRO A 1112 -45.27 9.75 21.30
C PRO A 1112 -43.85 10.18 20.89
N TYR A 1113 -43.43 9.92 19.65
CA TYR A 1113 -42.15 10.37 19.07
C TYR A 1113 -40.90 9.84 19.78
N PRO A 1114 -40.79 8.51 19.98
CA PRO A 1114 -39.66 7.92 20.71
C PRO A 1114 -38.31 8.16 20.02
N GLU A 1115 -38.30 8.34 18.70
CA GLU A 1115 -37.11 8.60 17.88
C GLU A 1115 -37.12 10.01 17.26
N GLY A 1116 -37.76 10.95 17.95
CA GLY A 1116 -37.91 12.33 17.49
C GLY A 1116 -39.12 12.53 16.58
N TYR A 1117 -39.45 13.81 16.37
CA TYR A 1117 -40.55 14.24 15.51
C TYR A 1117 -40.04 14.58 14.12
N TRP A 1118 -40.58 13.88 13.12
CA TRP A 1118 -40.18 14.01 11.72
C TRP A 1118 -41.17 14.86 10.91
N GLY A 1119 -42.48 14.63 11.10
CA GLY A 1119 -43.57 15.43 10.52
C GLY A 1119 -44.20 14.80 9.28
N ASP A 1120 -44.76 15.64 8.41
CA ASP A 1120 -45.31 15.23 7.10
C ASP A 1120 -44.63 16.07 6.03
N THR A 1121 -43.95 15.40 5.11
CA THR A 1121 -43.03 16.01 4.14
C THR A 1121 -43.48 15.79 2.70
N ARG A 1122 -44.72 15.33 2.52
CA ARG A 1122 -45.36 15.15 1.22
C ARG A 1122 -45.59 16.51 0.55
N VAL A 1123 -44.87 16.80 -0.52
CA VAL A 1123 -44.96 18.10 -1.19
C VAL A 1123 -46.32 18.34 -1.85
N GLU A 1124 -47.05 17.28 -2.20
CA GLU A 1124 -48.39 17.36 -2.81
C GLU A 1124 -49.50 17.83 -1.86
N THR A 1125 -49.29 17.76 -0.54
CA THR A 1125 -50.34 18.10 0.45
C THR A 1125 -50.51 19.61 0.63
N ASN A 1126 -49.52 20.39 0.22
CA ASN A 1126 -49.55 21.85 0.30
C ASN A 1126 -49.43 22.49 -1.09
N ALA A 1127 -50.49 23.16 -1.56
CA ALA A 1127 -50.53 23.69 -2.92
C ALA A 1127 -49.38 24.66 -3.26
N VAL A 1128 -48.95 25.52 -2.32
CA VAL A 1128 -47.84 26.46 -2.55
C VAL A 1128 -46.52 25.73 -2.72
N ILE A 1129 -46.26 24.73 -1.86
CA ILE A 1129 -45.02 23.94 -1.93
C ILE A 1129 -45.03 23.06 -3.17
N ARG A 1130 -46.14 22.36 -3.46
CA ARG A 1130 -46.34 21.58 -4.68
C ARG A 1130 -46.02 22.38 -5.94
N ASP A 1131 -46.59 23.57 -6.07
CA ASP A 1131 -46.44 24.39 -7.28
C ASP A 1131 -45.01 24.91 -7.44
N ARG A 1132 -44.35 25.29 -6.33
CA ARG A 1132 -42.93 25.70 -6.34
C ARG A 1132 -41.98 24.52 -6.58
N TRP A 1133 -42.26 23.36 -5.99
CA TRP A 1133 -41.56 22.11 -6.25
C TRP A 1133 -41.62 21.74 -7.73
N LEU A 1134 -42.81 21.76 -8.33
CA LEU A 1134 -42.99 21.56 -9.76
C LEU A 1134 -42.22 22.57 -10.61
N ALA A 1135 -42.17 23.84 -10.21
CA ALA A 1135 -41.41 24.85 -10.92
C ALA A 1135 -39.91 24.57 -10.91
N GLU A 1136 -39.38 24.04 -9.82
CA GLU A 1136 -37.97 23.68 -9.65
C GLU A 1136 -37.63 22.38 -10.40
N VAL A 1137 -38.31 21.28 -10.10
CA VAL A 1137 -37.92 19.93 -10.56
C VAL A 1137 -38.25 19.64 -12.03
N ASN A 1138 -38.99 20.53 -12.70
CA ASN A 1138 -39.25 20.45 -14.15
C ASN A 1138 -38.27 21.28 -15.00
N THR A 1139 -37.28 21.95 -14.39
CA THR A 1139 -36.21 22.61 -15.14
C THR A 1139 -35.30 21.58 -15.83
N SER A 1140 -34.51 22.01 -16.81
CA SER A 1140 -33.58 21.13 -17.54
C SER A 1140 -32.42 20.61 -16.69
N PHE A 1141 -32.23 21.16 -15.49
CA PHE A 1141 -31.22 20.75 -14.52
C PHE A 1141 -31.44 19.31 -14.04
N TRP A 1142 -32.71 18.95 -13.82
CA TRP A 1142 -33.09 17.68 -13.20
C TRP A 1142 -33.23 16.55 -14.22
N LEU A 1143 -32.70 15.37 -13.89
CA LEU A 1143 -33.03 14.13 -14.56
C LEU A 1143 -34.17 13.44 -13.82
N GLN A 1144 -35.35 13.44 -14.46
CA GLN A 1144 -36.56 12.74 -14.06
C GLN A 1144 -36.61 11.34 -14.69
N GLY A 1145 -37.62 10.54 -14.34
CA GLY A 1145 -37.79 9.18 -14.84
C GLY A 1145 -38.11 9.14 -16.34
N SER A 1146 -37.50 8.19 -17.04
CA SER A 1146 -37.66 8.00 -18.48
C SER A 1146 -37.58 6.53 -18.87
N ALA A 1147 -38.16 6.15 -20.01
CA ALA A 1147 -38.07 4.78 -20.51
C ALA A 1147 -36.62 4.35 -20.85
N ASN A 1148 -35.70 5.31 -21.01
CA ASN A 1148 -34.31 5.09 -21.41
C ASN A 1148 -33.34 5.55 -20.30
N ILE A 1149 -33.74 5.47 -19.03
CA ILE A 1149 -32.93 5.97 -17.90
C ILE A 1149 -31.50 5.40 -17.89
N GLY A 1150 -31.30 4.17 -18.39
CA GLY A 1150 -29.98 3.56 -18.54
C GLY A 1150 -29.09 4.22 -19.61
N ASP A 1151 -29.67 4.82 -20.64
CA ASP A 1151 -28.93 5.57 -21.67
C ASP A 1151 -28.64 7.01 -21.25
N GLU A 1152 -29.41 7.57 -20.31
CA GLU A 1152 -29.23 8.94 -19.80
C GLU A 1152 -28.20 9.04 -18.66
N ILE A 1153 -27.64 7.90 -18.21
CA ILE A 1153 -26.65 7.80 -17.14
C ILE A 1153 -25.39 7.10 -17.69
N TYR A 1154 -24.17 7.59 -17.38
CA TYR A 1154 -22.90 7.08 -17.92
C TYR A 1154 -22.52 5.69 -17.37
N THR A 1155 -22.23 4.72 -18.25
CA THR A 1155 -21.89 3.33 -17.87
C THR A 1155 -20.48 2.84 -18.26
N ASN A 1156 -19.55 3.70 -18.72
CA ASN A 1156 -18.27 3.27 -19.35
C ASN A 1156 -17.57 2.10 -18.61
N ALA A 1157 -17.15 0.99 -19.22
CA ALA A 1157 -16.64 0.80 -20.58
C ALA A 1157 -17.08 -0.54 -21.25
N GLY A 1158 -17.32 -0.50 -22.57
CA GLY A 1158 -17.05 -1.64 -23.46
C GLY A 1158 -18.04 -2.81 -23.54
N GLN A 1159 -19.18 -2.81 -22.84
CA GLN A 1159 -20.23 -3.78 -23.08
C GLN A 1159 -21.44 -3.11 -23.73
N THR A 1160 -21.67 -3.40 -25.00
CA THR A 1160 -23.03 -3.37 -25.54
C THR A 1160 -23.91 -4.08 -24.51
N ALA A 1161 -24.87 -3.35 -23.92
CA ALA A 1161 -25.99 -3.97 -23.26
C ALA A 1161 -26.41 -5.13 -24.15
N ARG A 1162 -26.33 -6.37 -23.65
CA ARG A 1162 -26.87 -7.49 -24.40
C ARG A 1162 -28.35 -7.15 -24.57
N ASN A 1163 -28.67 -6.73 -25.78
CA ASN A 1163 -30.00 -6.79 -26.34
C ASN A 1163 -30.35 -8.28 -26.37
N THR A 1164 -30.73 -8.85 -25.23
CA THR A 1164 -31.64 -9.98 -25.20
C THR A 1164 -33.01 -9.40 -25.51
N SER A 1165 -33.19 -9.15 -26.79
CA SER A 1165 -34.45 -8.82 -27.45
C SER A 1165 -35.58 -9.71 -26.93
N GLN A 1166 -36.54 -9.10 -26.23
CA GLN A 1166 -37.96 -9.07 -26.57
C GLN A 1166 -38.77 -8.64 -25.34
N HIS A 1167 -39.01 -7.34 -25.18
CA HIS A 1167 -40.32 -6.90 -24.72
C HIS A 1167 -40.73 -5.68 -25.52
N LEU A 1168 -41.56 -5.96 -26.52
CA LEU A 1168 -42.21 -4.99 -27.37
C LEU A 1168 -43.05 -4.03 -26.51
N SER A 1169 -43.00 -2.76 -26.91
CA SER A 1169 -43.71 -1.64 -26.33
C SER A 1169 -45.24 -1.83 -26.37
N LEU A 1170 -45.86 -1.74 -25.19
CA LEU A 1170 -47.21 -1.17 -25.03
C LEU A 1170 -47.19 -0.24 -23.79
N PRO A 1171 -47.16 1.08 -23.98
CA PRO A 1171 -47.50 2.02 -22.92
C PRO A 1171 -49.03 2.02 -22.70
N ASP A 1172 -49.46 2.39 -21.50
CA ASP A 1172 -50.80 2.89 -21.15
C ASP A 1172 -51.96 1.93 -20.79
N VAL A 1173 -51.73 0.63 -20.55
CA VAL A 1173 -52.81 -0.22 -19.98
C VAL A 1173 -52.93 -0.05 -18.46
N VAL A 1174 -54.01 0.55 -17.98
CA VAL A 1174 -54.27 0.83 -16.54
C VAL A 1174 -55.56 0.16 -16.04
N LEU A 1175 -55.54 -0.41 -14.83
CA LEU A 1175 -56.70 -1.03 -14.14
C LEU A 1175 -57.39 -0.02 -13.23
N LEU A 1176 -58.69 0.25 -13.45
CA LEU A 1176 -59.46 1.24 -12.70
C LEU A 1176 -60.88 0.75 -12.35
N PRO A 1177 -61.35 0.89 -11.08
CA PRO A 1177 -60.57 1.27 -9.90
C PRO A 1177 -59.63 0.14 -9.46
N ASN A 1178 -58.51 0.51 -8.84
CA ASN A 1178 -57.58 -0.41 -8.20
C ASN A 1178 -56.83 0.35 -7.08
N PRO A 1179 -57.05 0.05 -5.79
CA PRO A 1179 -57.77 -1.09 -5.23
C PRO A 1179 -59.29 -1.08 -5.49
N THR A 1180 -59.90 -2.26 -5.49
CA THR A 1180 -61.30 -2.48 -5.84
C THR A 1180 -61.95 -3.51 -4.95
N ASN A 1181 -63.26 -3.41 -4.69
CA ASN A 1181 -63.97 -4.38 -3.87
C ASN A 1181 -64.31 -5.64 -4.69
N ALA A 1182 -64.40 -6.80 -4.03
CA ALA A 1182 -64.73 -8.11 -4.63
C ALA A 1182 -66.07 -8.19 -5.42
N ARG A 1183 -66.87 -7.11 -5.46
CA ARG A 1183 -68.14 -7.01 -6.19
C ARG A 1183 -68.10 -6.05 -7.38
N THR A 1184 -67.02 -5.30 -7.56
CA THR A 1184 -66.88 -4.25 -8.58
C THR A 1184 -66.27 -4.82 -9.88
N LEU A 1185 -66.58 -4.22 -11.03
CA LEU A 1185 -65.89 -4.52 -12.30
C LEU A 1185 -64.69 -3.59 -12.46
N VAL A 1186 -63.55 -4.12 -12.88
CA VAL A 1186 -62.35 -3.33 -13.14
C VAL A 1186 -62.30 -2.99 -14.62
N LYS A 1187 -62.27 -1.70 -14.95
CA LYS A 1187 -62.09 -1.22 -16.32
C LYS A 1187 -60.61 -1.16 -16.67
N MET A 1188 -60.29 -1.54 -17.90
CA MET A 1188 -58.98 -1.37 -18.50
C MET A 1188 -59.01 -0.18 -19.46
N LYS A 1189 -58.19 0.82 -19.18
CA LYS A 1189 -57.97 1.98 -20.06
C LYS A 1189 -56.72 1.73 -20.90
N GLY A 1190 -56.72 2.14 -22.17
CA GLY A 1190 -55.56 2.05 -23.08
C GLY A 1190 -55.48 0.80 -23.97
N LEU A 1191 -56.50 -0.06 -23.99
CA LEU A 1191 -56.52 -1.26 -24.83
C LEU A 1191 -56.86 -0.90 -26.30
N GLN A 1192 -55.92 -1.12 -27.22
CA GLN A 1192 -56.08 -0.80 -28.65
C GLN A 1192 -56.65 -1.99 -29.47
N GLU A 1193 -56.51 -3.23 -29.00
CA GLU A 1193 -56.86 -4.45 -29.75
C GLU A 1193 -57.48 -5.55 -28.87
N LYS A 1194 -57.75 -6.73 -29.45
CA LYS A 1194 -58.30 -7.89 -28.74
C LYS A 1194 -57.21 -8.51 -27.84
N ALA A 1195 -57.53 -8.73 -26.58
CA ALA A 1195 -56.60 -9.25 -25.59
C ALA A 1195 -57.22 -10.40 -24.79
N SER A 1196 -56.41 -11.38 -24.42
CA SER A 1196 -56.76 -12.34 -23.38
C SER A 1196 -56.22 -11.87 -22.04
N TYR A 1197 -56.85 -12.27 -20.94
CA TYR A 1197 -56.34 -12.03 -19.61
C TYR A 1197 -56.44 -13.28 -18.74
N VAL A 1198 -55.55 -13.36 -17.75
CA VAL A 1198 -55.54 -14.35 -16.69
C VAL A 1198 -55.32 -13.62 -15.38
N ILE A 1199 -56.22 -13.80 -14.42
CA ILE A 1199 -56.04 -13.39 -13.03
C ILE A 1199 -55.38 -14.54 -12.28
N LEU A 1200 -54.22 -14.26 -11.73
CA LEU A 1200 -53.42 -15.16 -10.92
C LEU A 1200 -53.52 -14.71 -9.46
N ASN A 1201 -53.69 -15.65 -8.54
CA ASN A 1201 -53.48 -15.37 -7.13
C ASN A 1201 -51.97 -15.21 -6.83
N ILE A 1202 -51.61 -14.82 -5.60
CA ILE A 1202 -50.21 -14.65 -5.18
C ILE A 1202 -49.33 -15.90 -5.34
N ALA A 1203 -49.92 -17.10 -5.43
CA ALA A 1203 -49.20 -18.35 -5.68
C ALA A 1203 -49.03 -18.66 -7.19
N GLY A 1204 -49.38 -17.72 -8.07
CA GLY A 1204 -49.31 -17.90 -9.53
C GLY A 1204 -50.38 -18.84 -10.08
N VAL A 1205 -51.37 -19.24 -9.28
CA VAL A 1205 -52.47 -20.11 -9.72
C VAL A 1205 -53.52 -19.27 -10.42
N GLU A 1206 -53.92 -19.72 -11.61
CA GLU A 1206 -55.04 -19.14 -12.35
C GLU A 1206 -56.33 -19.27 -11.53
N VAL A 1207 -56.91 -18.13 -11.18
CA VAL A 1207 -58.18 -18.03 -10.45
C VAL A 1207 -59.31 -17.48 -11.34
N ALA A 1208 -58.97 -16.80 -12.43
CA ALA A 1208 -59.92 -16.41 -13.46
C ALA A 1208 -59.18 -16.16 -14.79
N LYS A 1209 -59.89 -16.26 -15.92
CA LYS A 1209 -59.39 -15.85 -17.24
C LYS A 1209 -60.52 -15.38 -18.13
N GLY A 1210 -60.19 -14.70 -19.22
CA GLY A 1210 -61.17 -14.28 -20.21
C GLY A 1210 -60.56 -13.59 -21.42
N GLU A 1211 -61.42 -13.12 -22.32
CA GLU A 1211 -61.07 -12.30 -23.48
C GLU A 1211 -61.75 -10.94 -23.41
N MET A 1212 -61.10 -9.92 -23.95
CA MET A 1212 -61.54 -8.52 -23.97
C MET A 1212 -61.16 -7.87 -25.30
N ASN A 1213 -61.82 -6.75 -25.60
CA ASN A 1213 -61.51 -5.86 -26.71
C ASN A 1213 -61.98 -4.44 -26.35
N GLN A 1214 -61.80 -3.48 -27.25
CA GLN A 1214 -62.21 -2.09 -27.04
C GLN A 1214 -63.69 -1.93 -26.65
N ALA A 1215 -64.58 -2.81 -27.14
CA ALA A 1215 -66.02 -2.80 -26.83
C ALA A 1215 -66.36 -3.47 -25.48
N LYS A 1216 -65.45 -4.28 -24.91
CA LYS A 1216 -65.65 -5.07 -23.69
C LYS A 1216 -64.40 -5.01 -22.80
N SER A 1217 -64.05 -3.81 -22.35
CA SER A 1217 -62.82 -3.50 -21.59
C SER A 1217 -62.94 -3.66 -20.07
N THR A 1218 -63.80 -4.57 -19.60
CA THR A 1218 -64.05 -4.79 -18.17
C THR A 1218 -63.68 -6.19 -17.74
N LEU A 1219 -62.80 -6.27 -16.74
CA LEU A 1219 -62.40 -7.47 -16.03
C LEU A 1219 -63.39 -7.76 -14.90
N SER A 1220 -63.94 -8.98 -14.86
CA SER A 1220 -64.77 -9.42 -13.74
C SER A 1220 -63.88 -10.00 -12.64
N ILE A 1221 -63.90 -9.36 -11.48
CA ILE A 1221 -63.22 -9.84 -10.25
C ILE A 1221 -64.22 -10.38 -9.22
N ARG A 1222 -65.47 -10.59 -9.65
CA ARG A 1222 -66.55 -11.04 -8.79
C ARG A 1222 -66.25 -12.43 -8.25
N GLY A 1223 -66.17 -12.57 -6.94
CA GLY A 1223 -65.89 -13.84 -6.25
C GLY A 1223 -64.43 -14.04 -5.85
N LEU A 1224 -63.53 -13.11 -6.17
CA LEU A 1224 -62.19 -13.08 -5.57
C LEU A 1224 -62.30 -12.69 -4.08
N LYS A 1225 -61.48 -13.31 -3.23
CA LYS A 1225 -61.38 -12.93 -1.82
C LYS A 1225 -60.56 -11.63 -1.70
N PRO A 1226 -60.68 -10.86 -0.60
CA PRO A 1226 -59.75 -9.77 -0.32
C PRO A 1226 -58.30 -10.27 -0.37
N GLY A 1227 -57.43 -9.54 -1.07
CA GLY A 1227 -56.05 -9.94 -1.29
C GLY A 1227 -55.44 -9.36 -2.57
N LEU A 1228 -54.16 -9.65 -2.76
CA LEU A 1228 -53.38 -9.25 -3.92
C LEU A 1228 -53.51 -10.30 -5.04
N TYR A 1229 -53.72 -9.82 -6.26
CA TYR A 1229 -53.78 -10.62 -7.47
C TYR A 1229 -52.95 -9.98 -8.58
N PHE A 1230 -52.56 -10.78 -9.56
CA PHE A 1230 -51.90 -10.31 -10.77
C PHE A 1230 -52.78 -10.58 -11.98
N VAL A 1231 -52.98 -9.57 -12.82
CA VAL A 1231 -53.69 -9.70 -14.09
C VAL A 1231 -52.64 -9.74 -15.18
N LYS A 1232 -52.42 -10.93 -15.72
CA LYS A 1232 -51.64 -11.13 -16.94
C LYS A 1232 -52.54 -10.86 -18.14
N ILE A 1233 -52.11 -10.02 -19.06
CA ILE A 1233 -52.84 -9.60 -20.25
C ILE A 1233 -51.97 -9.97 -21.44
N ALA A 1234 -52.52 -10.71 -22.41
CA ALA A 1234 -51.82 -11.11 -23.61
C ALA A 1234 -52.54 -10.57 -24.85
N CYS A 1235 -51.81 -9.78 -25.64
CA CYS A 1235 -52.23 -9.23 -26.93
C CYS A 1235 -51.29 -9.83 -27.99
N GLU A 1236 -51.79 -10.73 -28.83
CA GLU A 1236 -50.97 -11.43 -29.84
C GLU A 1236 -49.66 -12.02 -29.27
N SER A 1237 -48.50 -11.53 -29.72
CA SER A 1237 -47.15 -11.96 -29.29
C SER A 1237 -46.65 -11.26 -28.01
N GLN A 1238 -47.45 -10.37 -27.42
CA GLN A 1238 -47.05 -9.50 -26.31
C GLN A 1238 -47.79 -9.86 -25.03
N GLN A 1239 -47.11 -9.76 -23.88
CA GLN A 1239 -47.67 -10.02 -22.56
C GLN A 1239 -47.33 -8.91 -21.57
N ILE A 1240 -48.31 -8.52 -20.76
CA ILE A 1240 -48.20 -7.47 -19.74
C ILE A 1240 -48.79 -8.00 -18.43
N VAL A 1241 -48.18 -7.68 -17.29
CA VAL A 1241 -48.73 -8.02 -15.97
C VAL A 1241 -49.09 -6.72 -15.24
N ARG A 1242 -50.25 -6.71 -14.58
CA ARG A 1242 -50.73 -5.59 -13.75
C ARG A 1242 -51.15 -6.07 -12.38
N ARG A 1243 -50.79 -5.28 -11.36
CA ARG A 1243 -51.21 -5.50 -9.97
C ARG A 1243 -52.71 -5.24 -9.84
N LEU A 1244 -53.46 -6.12 -9.17
CA LEU A 1244 -54.86 -5.96 -8.82
C LEU A 1244 -55.04 -6.20 -7.31
N VAL A 1245 -55.44 -5.16 -6.59
CA VAL A 1245 -55.69 -5.22 -5.14
C VAL A 1245 -57.20 -5.33 -4.92
N VAL A 1246 -57.64 -6.45 -4.36
CA VAL A 1246 -59.04 -6.67 -3.97
C VAL A 1246 -59.20 -6.36 -2.48
N LYS A 1247 -60.03 -5.37 -2.16
CA LYS A 1247 -60.42 -4.99 -0.79
C LYS A 1247 -61.56 -5.85 -0.26
#